data_AF-M2N9P4-F1
#
_entry.id   AF-M2N9P4-F1
#
_cell.length_a   1.000
_cell.length_b   1.000
_cell.length_c   1.000
_cell.angle_alpha   90.00
_cell.angle_beta   90.00
_cell.angle_gamma   90.00
#
_symmetry.space_group_name_H-M   'P 1'
#
loop_
_entity.id
_entity.type
_entity.pdbx_description
1 polymer ?
#
loop_
_entity_poly.entity_id
_entity_poly.type
_entity_poly.pdbx_seq_one_letter_code
_entity_poly.pdbx_strand_id
1 'polypeptide(L)'
;MDNEAEEEFQDAQEEAEEHQELATKPRELPLDLPRNLDDRRPVRDYSQQEFYDDWSGKAELLTAPMSAKSLSFNLSLHEPDQEDAFGRDFGGYDAAMLAAQARKGNEIDAGEMEEDTVLANKDLSLEQRTQKLQEFLFLAASNGDAKRVQRLVRGQPSDFLRLNAVDAEGTPPLVYASCFGHKDVVLALLDAGATVDTQDRNQWTALMWAITNRHKDIAKILLDHGASTDIKSSSGRTALDFVPPNSDMSEFLQHSGNSIGSVGVSEDFYNSGFSQDRFEEELAESEMRRRMMMESAINLEVDLGNLGLDEQPESPEELDEGQEFIWDRCLNDQMFVFMESDIERILDVVVTNMTPQRSPSQKPVPANIVFLGARYAHYHANKELLADWLESAQEKIYAVVDRYQWDMTILAFWISNATLLLYYLKKDPGLTEATVQFQAQMAELIHEIYILIIRDAERRMDKVLDTAMLDHETIPGFEDVAFQNEWKFLRTKSKVKPEPMEKRYRPPSPKRKAQVSPRNITSLLSSTLFVLDLYDVHSVIMAQILSQLYYWVGAELFNRIMSNKRYLARTKAMQIRMNVSTLEDWARTNNRQPDHYENGSMTATGETTVDSARRHLAPVVQLLQWLQCFSSLGEDKDALATTLQQLPNVSARQLLHAVKHYRAEVGERTLGKVALKYIQEVKSRPKVPVQPEPHSATGSGATQSPAVPADAALPNGKALHPPIIPQPDEDEAPETNLLNPALLLPFHLPTSTDMLISYGAGFGGMNKERERRYIPSVPPEFLAKLEPDGNIQPIVQEAATPVKSGDIDSTFNGSIDLVNKALGSRILAFSDEWFAAADNLTTPTPPIRKPGVFTYAGAWYDGWETRRHNPEAFDWVVIRLGVASGRVNGVEIDTAYFNGNQAPEIAVQGCFALDDQESEVKSKDFVGWETILAKQECGPSQRHGWLLSKMTDKAYTHVRLQMFPDGGIARFRLYGEVVPVLPQDVGEIFDLAATVNGGVAVACSDQHFGKKDNLLLPGRGVDMGDGWETKRSRGEHVDWVIVRLGLPGIIDRLVIDTAHFRGNYPQKVQVFAALQSDTPPSHDSHSWIEILPPQQSGPDKEHEYARTALQHVESAYAYVKLVIIPDGGVKRIRVYGRRA
;
A
#
# COMPACT_ATOMS: atom_id res chain seq x y z
N MET A 1 42.54 -44.82 -37.39
CA MET A 1 42.01 -43.79 -36.47
C MET A 1 41.88 -44.51 -35.14
N ASP A 2 43.03 -44.79 -34.54
CA ASP A 2 43.19 -45.74 -33.43
C ASP A 2 44.35 -45.26 -32.54
N ASN A 3 44.58 -43.94 -32.52
CA ASN A 3 45.81 -43.31 -32.02
C ASN A 3 45.58 -41.91 -31.42
N GLU A 4 44.33 -41.43 -31.38
CA GLU A 4 43.89 -40.16 -30.77
C GLU A 4 42.89 -40.42 -29.63
N ALA A 5 42.65 -41.70 -29.28
CA ALA A 5 41.71 -42.13 -28.24
C ALA A 5 42.40 -42.71 -26.99
N GLU A 6 43.75 -42.74 -26.96
CA GLU A 6 44.55 -43.18 -25.82
C GLU A 6 45.14 -42.00 -25.02
N GLU A 7 45.24 -40.79 -25.61
CA GLU A 7 45.71 -39.58 -24.91
C GLU A 7 44.61 -38.99 -24.00
N GLU A 8 43.35 -38.89 -24.47
CA GLU A 8 42.20 -38.43 -23.64
C GLU A 8 41.90 -39.33 -22.41
N PHE A 9 42.51 -40.52 -22.32
CA PHE A 9 42.38 -41.42 -21.17
C PHE A 9 43.54 -41.34 -20.16
N GLN A 10 44.61 -40.60 -20.45
CA GLN A 10 45.75 -40.42 -19.53
C GLN A 10 45.64 -39.10 -18.74
N ASP A 11 45.33 -37.99 -19.39
CA ASP A 11 45.07 -36.70 -18.71
C ASP A 11 43.94 -36.83 -17.67
N ALA A 12 42.91 -37.62 -17.99
CA ALA A 12 41.79 -37.94 -17.10
C ALA A 12 42.13 -38.85 -15.91
N GLN A 13 43.37 -39.35 -15.80
CA GLN A 13 43.86 -40.06 -14.62
C GLN A 13 44.87 -39.24 -13.80
N GLU A 14 45.63 -38.32 -14.40
CA GLU A 14 46.55 -37.46 -13.64
C GLU A 14 45.79 -36.36 -12.85
N GLU A 15 44.73 -35.74 -13.40
CA GLU A 15 43.84 -34.84 -12.64
C GLU A 15 43.10 -35.55 -11.47
N ALA A 16 43.01 -36.88 -11.50
CA ALA A 16 42.38 -37.66 -10.43
C ALA A 16 43.31 -37.95 -9.24
N GLU A 17 44.63 -37.83 -9.40
CA GLU A 17 45.61 -38.09 -8.34
C GLU A 17 46.18 -36.80 -7.73
N GLU A 18 46.36 -35.70 -8.48
CA GLU A 18 46.80 -34.41 -7.89
C GLU A 18 45.81 -33.82 -6.87
N HIS A 19 44.52 -34.17 -6.96
CA HIS A 19 43.50 -33.71 -6.00
C HIS A 19 43.50 -34.43 -4.63
N GLN A 20 44.44 -35.34 -4.33
CA GLN A 20 44.53 -36.00 -3.02
C GLN A 20 45.60 -35.44 -2.05
N GLU A 21 46.58 -34.64 -2.50
CA GLU A 21 47.69 -34.16 -1.65
C GLU A 21 47.66 -32.65 -1.33
N LEU A 22 46.52 -32.10 -0.87
CA LEU A 22 46.50 -30.76 -0.24
C LEU A 22 45.48 -30.58 0.91
N ALA A 23 45.29 -31.63 1.72
CA ALA A 23 44.46 -31.62 2.92
C ALA A 23 45.04 -30.72 4.04
N THR A 24 44.79 -29.41 3.95
CA THR A 24 45.26 -28.43 4.94
C THR A 24 44.59 -28.62 6.31
N LYS A 25 45.37 -28.40 7.38
CA LYS A 25 44.97 -28.71 8.76
C LYS A 25 43.78 -27.83 9.22
N PRO A 26 42.85 -28.37 10.04
CA PRO A 26 41.79 -27.56 10.63
C PRO A 26 42.37 -26.48 11.56
N ARG A 27 41.72 -25.30 11.59
CA ARG A 27 42.02 -24.24 12.56
C ARG A 27 41.73 -24.73 13.97
N GLU A 28 42.66 -24.51 14.89
CA GLU A 28 42.40 -24.69 16.32
C GLU A 28 41.62 -23.50 16.90
N LEU A 29 40.70 -23.82 17.83
CA LEU A 29 39.97 -22.83 18.64
C LEU A 29 40.87 -22.24 19.74
N PRO A 30 40.53 -21.08 20.32
CA PRO A 30 41.11 -20.62 21.59
C PRO A 30 41.01 -21.68 22.70
N LEU A 31 41.86 -21.57 23.72
CA LEU A 31 42.01 -22.59 24.78
C LEU A 31 40.84 -22.64 25.79
N ASP A 32 39.93 -21.66 25.77
CA ASP A 32 38.89 -21.45 26.80
C ASP A 32 37.52 -22.10 26.48
N LEU A 33 37.45 -22.98 25.47
CA LEU A 33 36.20 -23.63 25.05
C LEU A 33 36.32 -25.17 25.02
N PRO A 34 35.39 -25.94 25.64
CA PRO A 34 35.41 -27.40 25.61
C PRO A 34 35.29 -27.95 24.18
N ARG A 35 36.14 -28.91 23.82
CA ARG A 35 36.31 -29.36 22.42
C ARG A 35 35.66 -30.71 22.04
N ASN A 36 35.03 -31.46 22.96
CA ASN A 36 34.35 -32.73 22.62
C ASN A 36 33.20 -33.11 23.58
N LEU A 37 32.39 -34.10 23.19
CA LEU A 37 31.07 -34.36 23.79
C LEU A 37 31.05 -35.35 24.99
N ASP A 38 32.15 -36.09 25.23
CA ASP A 38 32.18 -37.18 26.22
C ASP A 38 32.42 -36.74 27.68
N ASP A 39 32.76 -35.47 27.95
CA ASP A 39 32.94 -34.92 29.31
C ASP A 39 31.61 -34.75 30.09
N ARG A 40 30.58 -35.55 29.80
CA ARG A 40 29.26 -35.48 30.43
C ARG A 40 28.92 -36.71 31.28
N ARG A 41 29.19 -36.55 32.59
CA ARG A 41 28.80 -37.40 33.75
C ARG A 41 29.78 -38.54 34.03
N PRO A 42 30.02 -38.87 35.31
CA PRO A 42 28.99 -39.45 36.18
C PRO A 42 28.36 -38.48 37.19
N VAL A 43 27.14 -38.79 37.61
CA VAL A 43 26.50 -38.22 38.81
C VAL A 43 26.94 -39.00 40.04
N ARG A 44 27.18 -38.33 41.17
CA ARG A 44 26.95 -38.89 42.51
C ARG A 44 26.71 -37.81 43.56
N ASP A 45 25.93 -38.21 44.57
CA ASP A 45 25.25 -37.31 45.51
C ASP A 45 26.16 -36.65 46.55
N TYR A 46 25.71 -35.49 47.01
CA TYR A 46 25.45 -35.07 48.40
C TYR A 46 25.71 -33.55 48.52
N SER A 47 24.88 -32.75 49.19
CA SER A 47 23.70 -33.04 50.02
C SER A 47 22.62 -31.98 49.84
N GLN A 48 21.36 -32.32 50.14
CA GLN A 48 20.34 -31.30 50.40
C GLN A 48 20.76 -30.45 51.61
N GLN A 49 20.62 -29.13 51.50
CA GLN A 49 20.38 -28.27 52.65
C GLN A 49 19.09 -27.50 52.39
N GLU A 50 18.19 -27.56 53.36
CA GLU A 50 16.95 -26.82 53.36
C GLU A 50 17.29 -25.34 53.58
N PHE A 51 16.73 -24.45 52.75
CA PHE A 51 16.49 -23.08 53.19
C PHE A 51 15.00 -22.93 53.48
N TYR A 52 14.74 -22.41 54.67
CA TYR A 52 13.48 -22.53 55.37
C TYR A 52 12.84 -21.14 55.45
N ASP A 53 11.76 -20.93 54.69
CA ASP A 53 10.95 -19.71 54.79
C ASP A 53 9.91 -19.91 55.90
N ASP A 54 10.09 -19.18 56.99
CA ASP A 54 9.44 -19.40 58.30
C ASP A 54 7.97 -18.94 58.35
N TRP A 55 7.35 -18.69 57.18
CA TRP A 55 6.08 -17.93 57.08
C TRP A 55 4.95 -18.60 56.28
N SER A 56 5.14 -19.78 55.68
CA SER A 56 4.04 -20.48 54.95
C SER A 56 3.96 -22.00 55.11
N GLY A 57 5.09 -22.69 55.39
CA GLY A 57 5.07 -24.00 56.06
C GLY A 57 4.44 -25.19 55.31
N LYS A 58 4.48 -25.24 53.97
CA LYS A 58 4.14 -26.45 53.17
C LYS A 58 4.82 -26.46 51.81
N ALA A 59 5.11 -27.64 51.28
CA ALA A 59 5.74 -27.85 49.97
C ALA A 59 4.94 -28.85 49.12
N GLU A 60 4.81 -28.58 47.83
CA GLU A 60 4.21 -29.48 46.83
C GLU A 60 5.08 -29.54 45.56
N LEU A 61 5.01 -30.66 44.84
CA LEU A 61 5.98 -31.02 43.78
C LEU A 61 5.42 -30.71 42.38
N LEU A 62 6.13 -29.87 41.63
CA LEU A 62 5.86 -29.67 40.21
C LEU A 62 6.15 -30.95 39.42
N THR A 63 5.11 -31.52 38.81
CA THR A 63 5.16 -32.70 37.94
C THR A 63 4.88 -32.31 36.50
N ALA A 64 5.06 -33.25 35.56
CA ALA A 64 4.84 -33.03 34.13
C ALA A 64 3.40 -32.53 33.82
N PRO A 65 3.20 -31.75 32.74
CA PRO A 65 1.92 -31.11 32.45
C PRO A 65 0.79 -32.14 32.29
N MET A 66 -0.10 -32.20 33.27
CA MET A 66 -1.33 -33.00 33.18
C MET A 66 -2.33 -32.31 32.24
N SER A 67 -3.12 -33.13 31.54
CA SER A 67 -4.27 -32.67 30.77
C SER A 67 -5.23 -31.85 31.64
N ALA A 68 -5.59 -30.64 31.21
CA ALA A 68 -6.52 -29.78 31.92
C ALA A 68 -7.87 -30.49 32.14
N LYS A 69 -8.20 -30.77 33.40
CA LYS A 69 -9.60 -31.03 33.80
C LYS A 69 -10.33 -29.70 33.85
N SER A 70 -11.56 -29.68 33.33
CA SER A 70 -12.43 -28.52 33.36
C SER A 70 -12.72 -28.09 34.81
N LEU A 71 -12.25 -26.90 35.19
CA LEU A 71 -12.81 -26.19 36.34
C LEU A 71 -14.18 -25.65 35.94
N SER A 72 -15.23 -26.17 36.56
CA SER A 72 -16.60 -25.71 36.39
C SER A 72 -16.80 -24.39 37.13
N PHE A 73 -16.57 -23.26 36.44
CA PHE A 73 -16.97 -21.95 36.98
C PHE A 73 -18.45 -21.70 36.70
N ASN A 74 -19.21 -21.38 37.73
CA ASN A 74 -20.66 -21.22 37.68
C ASN A 74 -21.00 -19.73 37.81
N LEU A 75 -21.70 -19.15 36.83
CA LEU A 75 -22.16 -17.76 36.91
C LEU A 75 -23.45 -17.67 37.74
N SER A 76 -23.30 -17.40 39.04
CA SER A 76 -24.39 -17.01 39.93
C SER A 76 -24.25 -15.54 40.36
N LEU A 77 -24.89 -14.63 39.61
CA LEU A 77 -24.92 -13.19 39.88
C LEU A 77 -26.05 -12.83 40.86
N HIS A 78 -25.78 -12.81 42.18
CA HIS A 78 -26.31 -11.83 43.16
C HIS A 78 -25.97 -12.22 44.61
N GLU A 79 -25.20 -11.36 45.30
CA GLU A 79 -25.58 -10.69 46.57
C GLU A 79 -24.63 -9.48 46.78
N PRO A 80 -24.97 -8.47 47.60
CA PRO A 80 -24.59 -7.08 47.30
C PRO A 80 -23.40 -6.48 48.08
N ASP A 81 -22.81 -5.46 47.45
CA ASP A 81 -22.21 -4.21 47.95
C ASP A 81 -21.46 -4.21 49.30
N GLN A 82 -20.13 -4.13 49.21
CA GLN A 82 -19.26 -3.49 50.22
C GLN A 82 -18.14 -2.65 49.57
N GLU A 83 -18.52 -1.64 48.76
CA GLU A 83 -17.62 -0.54 48.41
C GLU A 83 -17.64 0.55 49.50
N ASP A 84 -16.81 0.43 50.54
CA ASP A 84 -16.62 1.55 51.49
C ASP A 84 -15.25 1.53 52.21
N ALA A 85 -14.16 1.38 51.44
CA ALA A 85 -12.80 1.48 51.95
C ALA A 85 -11.77 1.91 50.89
N PHE A 86 -11.82 3.17 50.44
CA PHE A 86 -10.67 3.98 49.95
C PHE A 86 -11.05 5.41 49.53
N GLY A 87 -12.34 5.72 49.36
CA GLY A 87 -12.82 7.04 48.93
C GLY A 87 -12.96 8.09 50.05
N ARG A 88 -11.85 8.59 50.62
CA ARG A 88 -11.75 9.88 51.36
C ARG A 88 -10.31 10.16 51.86
N ASP A 89 -9.64 11.18 51.29
CA ASP A 89 -9.07 12.31 52.10
C ASP A 89 -8.44 13.44 51.26
N PHE A 90 -8.24 13.28 49.95
CA PHE A 90 -7.65 14.35 49.11
C PHE A 90 -8.51 15.64 49.00
N GLY A 91 -9.83 15.55 49.18
CA GLY A 91 -10.75 16.69 49.00
C GLY A 91 -10.69 17.82 50.04
N GLY A 92 -9.74 17.77 50.98
CA GLY A 92 -9.57 18.80 52.02
C GLY A 92 -8.87 20.08 51.56
N TYR A 93 -7.89 19.97 50.65
CA TYR A 93 -7.04 21.10 50.25
C TYR A 93 -7.73 22.01 49.21
N ASP A 94 -8.28 21.42 48.15
CA ASP A 94 -8.83 22.16 47.01
C ASP A 94 -9.99 23.06 47.40
N ALA A 95 -10.90 22.57 48.25
CA ALA A 95 -12.11 23.28 48.65
C ALA A 95 -11.81 24.55 49.48
N ALA A 96 -10.73 24.55 50.26
CA ALA A 96 -10.28 25.72 51.01
C ALA A 96 -9.56 26.74 50.11
N MET A 97 -8.76 26.28 49.14
CA MET A 97 -8.00 27.15 48.23
C MET A 97 -8.86 27.78 47.12
N LEU A 98 -9.79 27.03 46.51
CA LEU A 98 -10.76 27.57 45.55
C LEU A 98 -11.63 28.68 46.17
N ALA A 99 -11.94 28.57 47.47
CA ALA A 99 -12.68 29.60 48.20
C ALA A 99 -11.88 30.91 48.40
N ALA A 100 -10.56 30.89 48.24
CA ALA A 100 -9.70 32.08 48.21
C ALA A 100 -9.66 32.69 46.80
N GLN A 101 -9.38 31.88 45.76
CA GLN A 101 -9.34 32.34 44.36
C GLN A 101 -10.70 32.90 43.89
N ALA A 102 -11.82 32.41 44.41
CA ALA A 102 -13.16 32.91 44.10
C ALA A 102 -13.46 34.33 44.67
N ARG A 103 -12.51 35.01 45.32
CA ARG A 103 -12.67 36.37 45.86
C ARG A 103 -11.69 37.35 45.23
N LYS A 104 -12.24 38.36 44.52
CA LYS A 104 -11.59 39.47 43.78
C LYS A 104 -11.08 39.14 42.37
N GLY A 105 -12.01 39.15 41.41
CA GLY A 105 -11.71 39.80 40.12
C GLY A 105 -11.79 41.32 40.27
N ASN A 106 -11.04 42.08 39.47
CA ASN A 106 -10.94 43.56 39.45
C ASN A 106 -10.31 44.24 40.68
N GLU A 107 -9.01 44.04 40.95
CA GLU A 107 -8.26 44.93 41.85
C GLU A 107 -6.74 45.03 41.58
N ILE A 108 -6.32 44.90 40.31
CA ILE A 108 -4.91 44.84 39.88
C ILE A 108 -4.10 46.07 40.33
N ASP A 109 -4.71 47.26 40.32
CA ASP A 109 -4.08 48.56 40.60
C ASP A 109 -3.82 48.81 42.11
N ALA A 110 -4.61 48.19 43.00
CA ALA A 110 -4.54 48.46 44.44
C ALA A 110 -3.29 47.85 45.09
N GLY A 111 -2.96 46.61 44.74
CA GLY A 111 -1.88 45.87 45.39
C GLY A 111 -0.48 46.40 45.06
N GLU A 112 -0.28 47.08 43.93
CA GLU A 112 1.05 47.61 43.57
C GLU A 112 1.46 48.76 44.52
N MET A 113 0.50 49.61 44.89
CA MET A 113 0.70 50.67 45.89
C MET A 113 0.99 50.11 47.30
N GLU A 114 0.45 48.93 47.65
CA GLU A 114 0.74 48.29 48.94
C GLU A 114 2.17 47.73 49.01
N GLU A 115 2.74 47.25 47.88
CA GLU A 115 4.15 46.85 47.81
C GLU A 115 5.09 48.05 47.93
N ASP A 116 4.88 49.10 47.13
CA ASP A 116 5.71 50.32 47.17
C ASP A 116 5.64 51.04 48.51
N THR A 117 4.48 51.04 49.19
CA THR A 117 4.37 51.61 50.54
C THR A 117 5.03 50.74 51.61
N VAL A 118 5.04 49.41 51.49
CA VAL A 118 5.81 48.52 52.40
C VAL A 118 7.33 48.70 52.21
N LEU A 119 7.80 48.93 50.99
CA LEU A 119 9.20 49.24 50.69
C LEU A 119 9.61 50.61 51.26
N ALA A 120 8.78 51.64 51.01
CA ALA A 120 9.06 53.02 51.41
C ALA A 120 8.90 53.30 52.92
N ASN A 121 8.04 52.56 53.63
CA ASN A 121 7.76 52.80 55.04
C ASN A 121 8.96 52.43 55.93
N LYS A 122 9.56 53.44 56.55
CA LYS A 122 10.81 53.28 57.33
C LYS A 122 10.62 52.68 58.72
N ASP A 123 9.38 52.55 59.21
CA ASP A 123 9.09 52.18 60.60
C ASP A 123 8.95 50.66 60.82
N LEU A 124 8.79 49.85 59.77
CA LEU A 124 8.81 48.39 59.87
C LEU A 124 10.23 47.85 60.05
N SER A 125 10.40 46.78 60.83
CA SER A 125 11.69 46.08 60.90
C SER A 125 12.06 45.43 59.55
N LEU A 126 13.36 45.19 59.33
CA LEU A 126 13.86 44.52 58.11
C LEU A 126 13.18 43.16 57.88
N GLU A 127 13.01 42.41 58.96
CA GLU A 127 12.38 41.08 59.02
C GLU A 127 10.88 41.15 58.71
N GLN A 128 10.16 42.16 59.23
CA GLN A 128 8.74 42.37 58.93
C GLN A 128 8.48 42.79 57.48
N ARG A 129 9.42 43.53 56.84
CA ARG A 129 9.32 43.85 55.41
C ARG A 129 9.60 42.62 54.55
N THR A 130 10.65 41.86 54.89
CA THR A 130 10.99 40.57 54.26
C THR A 130 9.79 39.62 54.28
N GLN A 131 9.14 39.45 55.45
CA GLN A 131 7.95 38.61 55.58
C GLN A 131 6.82 39.06 54.65
N LYS A 132 6.45 40.35 54.66
CA LYS A 132 5.36 40.86 53.82
C LYS A 132 5.63 40.74 52.32
N LEU A 133 6.86 41.00 51.88
CA LEU A 133 7.25 40.85 50.47
C LEU A 133 7.20 39.37 50.04
N GLN A 134 7.57 38.45 50.93
CA GLN A 134 7.43 37.01 50.69
C GLN A 134 5.95 36.57 50.65
N GLU A 135 5.10 37.09 51.53
CA GLU A 135 3.63 36.88 51.52
C GLU A 135 3.01 37.34 50.19
N PHE A 136 3.42 38.50 49.67
CA PHE A 136 3.01 38.96 48.33
C PHE A 136 3.50 38.05 47.19
N LEU A 137 4.72 37.50 47.28
CA LEU A 137 5.24 36.55 46.27
C LEU A 137 4.43 35.25 46.23
N PHE A 138 4.05 34.69 47.38
CA PHE A 138 3.17 33.51 47.44
C PHE A 138 1.80 33.80 46.81
N LEU A 139 1.18 34.93 47.16
CA LEU A 139 -0.13 35.32 46.63
C LEU A 139 -0.11 35.60 45.13
N ALA A 140 0.97 36.22 44.62
CA ALA A 140 1.15 36.41 43.18
C ALA A 140 1.32 35.08 42.44
N ALA A 141 2.02 34.12 43.05
CA ALA A 141 2.23 32.78 42.48
C ALA A 141 0.97 31.90 42.48
N SER A 142 0.13 31.96 43.52
CA SER A 142 -1.16 31.24 43.54
C SER A 142 -2.20 31.80 42.57
N ASN A 143 -2.09 33.09 42.23
CA ASN A 143 -3.06 33.81 41.41
C ASN A 143 -2.66 33.93 39.93
N GLY A 144 -1.45 33.48 39.55
CA GLY A 144 -0.98 33.50 38.16
C GLY A 144 -0.46 34.86 37.67
N ASP A 145 -0.20 35.82 38.56
CA ASP A 145 0.25 37.16 38.15
C ASP A 145 1.74 37.20 37.80
N ALA A 146 2.06 36.69 36.61
CA ALA A 146 3.42 36.65 36.08
C ALA A 146 4.08 38.04 35.99
N LYS A 147 3.32 39.13 35.80
CA LYS A 147 3.88 40.49 35.72
C LYS A 147 4.35 40.96 37.09
N ARG A 148 3.55 40.72 38.14
CA ARG A 148 3.89 41.03 39.53
C ARG A 148 5.03 40.16 40.04
N VAL A 149 5.02 38.86 39.74
CA VAL A 149 6.14 37.96 40.07
C VAL A 149 7.43 38.43 39.38
N GLN A 150 7.42 38.75 38.08
CA GLN A 150 8.59 39.28 37.40
C GLN A 150 9.07 40.62 37.99
N ARG A 151 8.18 41.52 38.42
CA ARG A 151 8.55 42.79 39.07
C ARG A 151 9.19 42.56 40.44
N LEU A 152 8.58 41.72 41.29
CA LEU A 152 9.10 41.38 42.62
C LEU A 152 10.50 40.78 42.52
N VAL A 153 10.66 39.82 41.61
CA VAL A 153 11.86 38.97 41.50
C VAL A 153 13.00 39.62 40.70
N ARG A 154 12.72 40.51 39.74
CA ARG A 154 13.75 41.24 38.96
C ARG A 154 13.96 42.70 39.40
N GLY A 155 13.12 43.22 40.31
CA GLY A 155 13.15 44.61 40.77
C GLY A 155 13.90 44.84 42.08
N GLN A 156 13.71 46.04 42.66
CA GLN A 156 14.27 46.42 43.97
C GLN A 156 13.89 45.51 45.16
N PRO A 157 12.76 44.76 45.16
CA PRO A 157 12.45 43.82 46.25
C PRO A 157 13.34 42.57 46.27
N SER A 158 14.06 42.26 45.19
CA SER A 158 14.77 40.99 44.99
C SER A 158 15.81 40.68 46.09
N ASP A 159 16.54 41.69 46.59
CA ASP A 159 17.48 41.58 47.71
C ASP A 159 16.83 41.07 49.03
N PHE A 160 15.51 41.17 49.16
CA PHE A 160 14.75 40.77 50.35
C PHE A 160 13.96 39.46 50.17
N LEU A 161 13.88 38.92 48.96
CA LEU A 161 13.06 37.74 48.65
C LEU A 161 13.86 36.43 48.73
N ARG A 162 13.19 35.36 49.12
CA ARG A 162 13.73 34.00 49.11
C ARG A 162 12.85 33.12 48.22
N LEU A 163 13.25 32.94 46.96
CA LEU A 163 12.48 32.18 45.96
C LEU A 163 12.10 30.76 46.41
N ASN A 164 12.95 30.15 47.24
CA ASN A 164 12.81 28.78 47.73
C ASN A 164 12.39 28.72 49.22
N ALA A 165 11.95 29.84 49.80
CA ALA A 165 11.33 29.81 51.12
C ALA A 165 9.93 29.19 51.04
N VAL A 166 9.56 28.46 52.07
CA VAL A 166 8.22 27.87 52.25
C VAL A 166 7.32 28.79 53.07
N ASP A 167 6.02 28.67 52.86
CA ASP A 167 4.99 29.39 53.61
C ASP A 167 4.69 28.73 54.97
N ALA A 168 3.59 29.14 55.62
CA ALA A 168 3.16 28.56 56.90
C ALA A 168 2.73 27.08 56.79
N GLU A 169 2.24 26.64 55.63
CA GLU A 169 1.90 25.23 55.39
C GLU A 169 3.06 24.39 54.87
N GLY A 170 4.20 25.00 54.56
CA GLY A 170 5.43 24.31 54.11
C GLY A 170 5.54 24.17 52.59
N THR A 171 4.92 25.06 51.81
CA THR A 171 4.84 25.03 50.35
C THR A 171 5.68 26.16 49.72
N PRO A 172 6.55 25.89 48.73
CA PRO A 172 7.29 26.93 48.01
C PRO A 172 6.45 27.56 46.87
N PRO A 173 6.77 28.79 46.38
CA PRO A 173 6.00 29.47 45.34
C PRO A 173 5.90 28.69 44.02
N LEU A 174 6.95 27.94 43.67
CA LEU A 174 7.00 27.13 42.46
C LEU A 174 6.00 25.97 42.47
N VAL A 175 5.71 25.39 43.65
CA VAL A 175 4.70 24.32 43.80
C VAL A 175 3.29 24.90 43.62
N TYR A 176 2.98 26.07 44.18
CA TYR A 176 1.70 26.74 43.93
C TYR A 176 1.47 27.03 42.44
N ALA A 177 2.47 27.62 41.77
CA ALA A 177 2.38 27.92 40.34
C ALA A 177 2.19 26.65 39.49
N SER A 178 2.85 25.55 39.86
CA SER A 178 2.78 24.28 39.13
C SER A 178 1.48 23.49 39.41
N CYS A 179 0.93 23.59 40.62
CA CYS A 179 -0.34 22.98 41.00
C CYS A 179 -1.53 23.64 40.28
N PHE A 180 -1.55 24.97 40.19
CA PHE A 180 -2.64 25.73 39.57
C PHE A 180 -2.53 25.91 38.04
N GLY A 181 -1.47 25.42 37.38
CA GLY A 181 -1.33 25.50 35.92
C GLY A 181 -0.73 26.82 35.41
N HIS A 182 -0.10 27.63 36.26
CA HIS A 182 0.39 28.98 35.93
C HIS A 182 1.76 28.97 35.22
N LYS A 183 1.78 28.49 33.98
CA LYS A 183 2.98 28.31 33.12
C LYS A 183 3.94 29.51 33.12
N ASP A 184 3.41 30.73 32.93
CA ASP A 184 4.24 31.94 32.84
C ASP A 184 4.85 32.35 34.19
N VAL A 185 4.23 31.98 35.30
CA VAL A 185 4.79 32.16 36.66
C VAL A 185 5.88 31.11 36.92
N VAL A 186 5.67 29.86 36.51
CA VAL A 186 6.69 28.80 36.61
C VAL A 186 7.97 29.24 35.88
N LEU A 187 7.85 29.69 34.63
CA LEU A 187 8.97 30.24 33.88
C LEU A 187 9.63 31.44 34.58
N ALA A 188 8.83 32.41 35.06
CA ALA A 188 9.37 33.60 35.75
C ALA A 188 10.14 33.29 37.06
N LEU A 189 9.77 32.21 37.76
CA LEU A 189 10.48 31.74 38.96
C LEU A 189 11.74 30.93 38.60
N LEU A 190 11.68 30.09 37.58
CA LEU A 190 12.81 29.29 37.10
C LEU A 190 13.91 30.15 36.47
N ASP A 191 13.54 31.14 35.65
CA ASP A 191 14.41 32.19 35.09
C ASP A 191 15.24 32.93 36.16
N ALA A 192 14.74 32.95 37.40
CA ALA A 192 15.36 33.64 38.53
C ALA A 192 16.18 32.72 39.45
N GLY A 193 16.27 31.43 39.14
CA GLY A 193 17.02 30.45 39.92
C GLY A 193 16.25 29.85 41.11
N ALA A 194 14.92 29.74 41.01
CA ALA A 194 14.16 28.89 41.93
C ALA A 194 14.60 27.42 41.79
N THR A 195 14.75 26.70 42.90
CA THR A 195 15.18 25.29 42.88
C THR A 195 14.03 24.37 42.50
N VAL A 196 14.14 23.74 41.33
CA VAL A 196 13.09 22.94 40.69
C VAL A 196 12.53 21.85 41.61
N ASP A 197 13.43 21.13 42.27
CA ASP A 197 13.15 19.97 43.12
C ASP A 197 12.78 20.33 44.57
N THR A 198 12.38 21.58 44.85
CA THR A 198 11.95 21.98 46.20
C THR A 198 10.65 21.26 46.55
N GLN A 199 10.72 20.35 47.52
CA GLN A 199 9.58 19.59 48.01
C GLN A 199 8.73 20.38 49.00
N ASP A 200 7.43 20.13 49.00
CA ASP A 200 6.50 20.62 50.03
C ASP A 200 6.54 19.77 51.32
N ARG A 201 5.67 20.13 52.27
CA ARG A 201 5.46 19.41 53.55
C ARG A 201 5.07 17.94 53.41
N ASN A 202 4.41 17.56 52.31
CA ASN A 202 4.05 16.17 51.99
C ASN A 202 5.16 15.44 51.21
N GLN A 203 6.28 16.12 50.98
CA GLN A 203 7.43 15.70 50.17
C GLN A 203 7.13 15.60 48.67
N TRP A 204 6.15 16.36 48.16
CA TRP A 204 5.85 16.42 46.73
C TRP A 204 6.64 17.55 46.06
N THR A 205 7.20 17.28 44.88
CA THR A 205 7.86 18.30 44.04
C THR A 205 6.85 19.01 43.14
N ALA A 206 7.25 20.15 42.58
CA ALA A 206 6.50 20.86 41.54
C ALA A 206 6.10 19.95 40.36
N LEU A 207 6.98 18.99 40.01
CA LEU A 207 6.76 18.02 38.94
C LEU A 207 5.62 17.03 39.27
N MET A 208 5.57 16.50 40.50
CA MET A 208 4.50 15.59 40.94
C MET A 208 3.12 16.25 40.89
N TRP A 209 3.03 17.52 41.30
CA TRP A 209 1.81 18.31 41.21
C TRP A 209 1.40 18.59 39.75
N ALA A 210 2.35 18.98 38.89
CA ALA A 210 2.08 19.20 37.47
C ALA A 210 1.61 17.92 36.75
N ILE A 211 2.18 16.76 37.10
CA ILE A 211 1.76 15.45 36.58
C ILE A 211 0.34 15.11 37.02
N THR A 212 0.07 15.18 38.33
CA THR A 212 -1.22 14.77 38.92
C THR A 212 -2.37 15.60 38.36
N ASN A 213 -2.14 16.90 38.15
CA ASN A 213 -3.11 17.84 37.57
C ASN A 213 -3.05 17.90 36.02
N ARG A 214 -2.27 17.01 35.38
CA ARG A 214 -2.13 16.84 33.91
C ARG A 214 -1.61 18.07 33.14
N HIS A 215 -0.86 18.94 33.80
CA HIS A 215 -0.24 20.15 33.21
C HIS A 215 1.02 19.79 32.38
N LYS A 216 0.81 19.16 31.22
CA LYS A 216 1.86 18.66 30.30
C LYS A 216 2.96 19.68 30.02
N ASP A 217 2.58 20.91 29.69
CA ASP A 217 3.50 22.02 29.42
C ASP A 217 4.41 22.37 30.61
N ILE A 218 3.88 22.31 31.83
CA ILE A 218 4.62 22.63 33.06
C ILE A 218 5.53 21.47 33.45
N ALA A 219 5.05 20.23 33.35
CA ALA A 219 5.89 19.06 33.54
C ALA A 219 7.10 19.08 32.58
N LYS A 220 6.88 19.42 31.30
CA LYS A 220 7.96 19.63 30.34
C LYS A 220 8.92 20.75 30.78
N ILE A 221 8.44 21.94 31.10
CA ILE A 221 9.29 23.07 31.53
C ILE A 221 10.13 22.72 32.76
N LEU A 222 9.56 22.00 33.74
CA LEU A 222 10.30 21.55 34.93
C LEU A 222 11.40 20.54 34.56
N LEU A 223 11.11 19.59 33.67
CA LEU A 223 12.10 18.61 33.18
C LEU A 223 13.19 19.27 32.31
N ASP A 224 12.84 20.20 31.43
CA ASP A 224 13.78 20.99 30.61
C ASP A 224 14.73 21.85 31.50
N HIS A 225 14.28 22.26 32.69
CA HIS A 225 15.10 22.91 33.73
C HIS A 225 15.78 21.93 34.72
N GLY A 226 15.65 20.62 34.52
CA GLY A 226 16.39 19.59 35.26
C GLY A 226 15.70 19.02 36.52
N ALA A 227 14.36 19.01 36.59
CA ALA A 227 13.63 18.32 37.65
C ALA A 227 13.97 16.83 37.73
N SER A 228 14.20 16.31 38.95
CA SER A 228 14.47 14.89 39.15
C SER A 228 13.18 14.05 39.24
N THR A 229 13.11 13.02 38.41
CA THR A 229 12.03 12.01 38.38
C THR A 229 12.07 11.05 39.58
N ASP A 230 13.26 10.84 40.14
CA ASP A 230 13.56 9.80 41.14
C ASP A 230 13.23 10.20 42.58
N ILE A 231 12.93 11.49 42.80
CA ILE A 231 12.55 12.01 44.11
C ILE A 231 11.27 11.32 44.58
N LYS A 232 11.25 10.96 45.86
CA LYS A 232 10.15 10.20 46.47
C LYS A 232 9.33 11.08 47.41
N SER A 233 8.03 11.03 47.20
CA SER A 233 7.01 11.55 48.11
C SER A 233 7.00 10.79 49.44
N SER A 234 6.29 11.32 50.43
CA SER A 234 6.16 10.71 51.77
C SER A 234 5.55 9.30 51.78
N SER A 235 4.87 8.89 50.69
CA SER A 235 4.37 7.52 50.49
C SER A 235 5.37 6.57 49.81
N GLY A 236 6.59 7.04 49.54
CA GLY A 236 7.65 6.30 48.83
C GLY A 236 7.54 6.33 47.29
N ARG A 237 6.48 6.93 46.75
CA ARG A 237 6.21 7.03 45.31
C ARG A 237 7.01 8.14 44.61
N THR A 238 7.53 7.82 43.44
CA THR A 238 8.21 8.71 42.48
C THR A 238 7.22 9.46 41.60
N ALA A 239 7.70 10.37 40.75
CA ALA A 239 6.88 11.07 39.75
C ALA A 239 6.18 10.10 38.76
N LEU A 240 6.84 8.99 38.41
CA LEU A 240 6.32 7.98 37.48
C LEU A 240 5.13 7.19 38.07
N ASP A 241 5.11 6.93 39.38
CA ASP A 241 4.08 6.12 40.06
C ASP A 241 2.68 6.79 40.10
N PHE A 242 2.57 8.02 39.62
CA PHE A 242 1.31 8.76 39.49
C PHE A 242 0.78 8.83 38.04
N VAL A 243 1.50 8.25 37.07
CA VAL A 243 1.14 8.29 35.65
C VAL A 243 0.52 6.96 35.19
N PRO A 244 -0.55 6.97 34.37
CA PRO A 244 -1.03 5.75 33.72
C PRO A 244 0.04 5.16 32.77
N PRO A 245 0.21 3.84 32.72
CA PRO A 245 1.09 3.22 31.73
C PRO A 245 0.64 3.57 30.31
N ASN A 246 1.60 3.77 29.41
CA ASN A 246 1.40 4.15 28.00
C ASN A 246 0.67 5.49 27.79
N SER A 247 0.76 6.42 28.74
CA SER A 247 0.38 7.83 28.54
C SER A 247 1.59 8.67 28.10
N ASP A 248 1.38 9.72 27.30
CA ASP A 248 2.39 10.73 26.93
C ASP A 248 3.27 11.14 28.12
N MET A 249 2.66 11.37 29.29
CA MET A 249 3.38 11.85 30.47
C MET A 249 4.38 10.80 31.00
N SER A 250 4.16 9.51 30.74
CA SER A 250 5.10 8.44 31.10
C SER A 250 6.27 8.40 30.12
N GLU A 251 5.99 8.65 28.83
CA GLU A 251 7.01 8.79 27.78
C GLU A 251 7.91 10.01 28.03
N PHE A 252 7.34 11.17 28.41
CA PHE A 252 8.12 12.37 28.75
C PHE A 252 9.08 12.14 29.93
N LEU A 253 8.62 11.46 30.99
CA LEU A 253 9.45 11.17 32.18
C LEU A 253 10.55 10.13 31.90
N GLN A 254 10.28 9.15 31.04
CA GLN A 254 11.27 8.14 30.64
C GLN A 254 12.35 8.73 29.71
N HIS A 255 11.98 9.63 28.79
CA HIS A 255 12.94 10.29 27.91
C HIS A 255 13.86 11.27 28.66
N SER A 256 13.35 12.00 29.66
CA SER A 256 14.14 12.96 30.44
C SER A 256 15.14 12.34 31.41
N GLY A 257 14.96 11.08 31.80
CA GLY A 257 15.84 10.38 32.76
C GLY A 257 17.26 10.11 32.24
N ASN A 258 17.47 10.12 30.93
CA ASN A 258 18.75 9.76 30.29
C ASN A 258 19.78 10.91 30.25
N SER A 259 19.97 11.61 31.38
CA SER A 259 21.01 12.62 31.52
C SER A 259 22.38 12.00 31.84
N ILE A 260 23.46 12.60 31.32
CA ILE A 260 24.70 11.88 31.03
C ILE A 260 25.61 11.68 32.27
N GLY A 261 25.67 10.44 32.78
CA GLY A 261 26.50 10.01 33.92
C GLY A 261 27.25 8.71 33.64
N SER A 262 28.43 8.52 34.25
CA SER A 262 29.38 7.45 33.87
C SER A 262 29.51 6.32 34.91
N VAL A 263 29.91 5.13 34.41
CA VAL A 263 30.35 3.92 35.12
C VAL A 263 29.26 2.97 35.65
N GLY A 264 29.06 1.84 34.96
CA GLY A 264 28.36 0.65 35.47
C GLY A 264 27.95 -0.31 34.35
N VAL A 265 28.54 -1.52 34.29
CA VAL A 265 28.24 -2.52 33.24
C VAL A 265 27.34 -3.63 33.79
N SER A 266 26.11 -3.72 33.27
CA SER A 266 25.40 -4.98 33.01
C SER A 266 24.10 -4.76 32.21
N GLU A 267 24.05 -5.34 31.01
CA GLU A 267 22.88 -5.96 30.37
C GLU A 267 21.49 -5.28 30.48
N ASP A 268 21.09 -4.57 29.41
CA ASP A 268 19.92 -4.95 28.59
C ASP A 268 19.90 -4.16 27.26
N PHE A 269 20.36 -4.79 26.16
CA PHE A 269 20.72 -4.09 24.91
C PHE A 269 19.67 -4.20 23.79
N TYR A 270 18.39 -4.47 24.11
CA TYR A 270 17.39 -4.84 23.09
C TYR A 270 16.06 -4.07 23.09
N ASN A 271 15.80 -3.15 24.04
CA ASN A 271 14.53 -2.40 24.14
C ASN A 271 14.73 -0.88 24.08
N SER A 272 15.14 -0.35 22.91
CA SER A 272 15.21 1.10 22.66
C SER A 272 14.80 1.42 21.22
N GLY A 273 13.51 1.29 20.93
CA GLY A 273 12.95 1.31 19.57
C GLY A 273 11.76 2.25 19.33
N PHE A 274 11.28 3.04 20.30
CA PHE A 274 9.91 3.59 20.25
C PHE A 274 9.55 4.70 19.22
N SER A 275 10.44 5.04 18.28
CA SER A 275 10.05 5.68 17.00
C SER A 275 10.13 4.72 15.81
N GLN A 276 11.03 3.75 15.87
CA GLN A 276 11.13 2.62 14.96
C GLN A 276 9.86 1.75 15.07
N ASP A 277 9.43 1.39 16.28
CA ASP A 277 8.33 0.43 16.51
C ASP A 277 7.01 0.88 15.88
N ARG A 278 6.62 2.17 15.96
CA ARG A 278 5.40 2.67 15.31
C ARG A 278 5.53 2.74 13.79
N PHE A 279 6.71 3.11 13.28
CA PHE A 279 6.96 3.11 11.83
C PHE A 279 7.06 1.67 11.29
N GLU A 280 7.59 0.72 12.07
CA GLU A 280 7.62 -0.70 11.74
C GLU A 280 6.26 -1.37 11.93
N GLU A 281 5.39 -0.89 12.82
CA GLU A 281 3.98 -1.33 12.93
C GLU A 281 3.15 -0.79 11.76
N GLU A 282 3.32 0.48 11.37
CA GLU A 282 2.67 1.07 10.19
C GLU A 282 3.22 0.50 8.87
N LEU A 283 4.53 0.22 8.80
CA LEU A 283 5.17 -0.46 7.68
C LEU A 283 4.84 -1.96 7.69
N ALA A 284 4.64 -2.61 8.83
CA ALA A 284 4.14 -3.99 8.90
C ALA A 284 2.65 -4.07 8.56
N GLU A 285 1.82 -3.09 8.94
CA GLU A 285 0.45 -2.97 8.44
C GLU A 285 0.44 -2.73 6.93
N SER A 286 1.30 -1.84 6.42
CA SER A 286 1.43 -1.54 4.99
C SER A 286 1.95 -2.74 4.21
N GLU A 287 2.97 -3.45 4.72
CA GLU A 287 3.50 -4.67 4.10
C GLU A 287 2.53 -5.86 4.28
N MET A 288 1.76 -5.93 5.37
CA MET A 288 0.68 -6.91 5.53
C MET A 288 -0.46 -6.61 4.56
N ARG A 289 -0.86 -5.33 4.38
CA ARG A 289 -1.78 -4.89 3.32
C ARG A 289 -1.21 -5.19 1.92
N ARG A 290 0.09 -4.99 1.65
CA ARG A 290 0.73 -5.25 0.35
C ARG A 290 0.92 -6.75 0.05
N ARG A 291 1.26 -7.55 1.06
CA ARG A 291 1.27 -9.03 1.00
C ARG A 291 -0.15 -9.58 0.85
N MET A 292 -1.14 -9.00 1.55
CA MET A 292 -2.55 -9.31 1.33
C MET A 292 -2.99 -8.90 -0.08
N MET A 293 -2.67 -7.71 -0.60
CA MET A 293 -2.92 -7.34 -2.01
C MET A 293 -2.39 -8.41 -2.97
N MET A 294 -1.14 -8.84 -2.77
CA MET A 294 -0.48 -9.79 -3.66
C MET A 294 -1.11 -11.19 -3.60
N GLU A 295 -1.37 -11.74 -2.40
CA GLU A 295 -2.13 -13.00 -2.27
C GLU A 295 -3.57 -12.86 -2.80
N SER A 296 -4.21 -11.72 -2.58
CA SER A 296 -5.60 -11.46 -2.96
C SER A 296 -5.79 -11.41 -4.46
N ALA A 297 -4.95 -10.66 -5.18
CA ALA A 297 -5.01 -10.58 -6.64
C ALA A 297 -4.77 -11.96 -7.29
N ILE A 298 -3.82 -12.73 -6.76
CA ILE A 298 -3.55 -14.12 -7.20
C ILE A 298 -4.78 -15.02 -7.01
N ASN A 299 -5.49 -14.92 -5.88
CA ASN A 299 -6.68 -15.74 -5.62
C ASN A 299 -7.95 -15.25 -6.34
N LEU A 300 -8.06 -13.95 -6.60
CA LEU A 300 -9.24 -13.33 -7.20
C LEU A 300 -9.18 -13.25 -8.74
N GLU A 301 -8.11 -13.73 -9.37
CA GLU A 301 -7.94 -13.67 -10.84
C GLU A 301 -8.04 -12.20 -11.37
N VAL A 302 -7.77 -11.20 -10.52
CA VAL A 302 -7.90 -9.76 -10.85
C VAL A 302 -6.62 -9.27 -11.50
N ASP A 303 -6.76 -8.45 -12.54
CA ASP A 303 -5.65 -7.92 -13.30
C ASP A 303 -4.76 -6.99 -12.45
N LEU A 304 -3.57 -7.49 -12.13
CA LEU A 304 -2.55 -6.80 -11.35
C LEU A 304 -2.09 -5.49 -12.00
N GLY A 305 -2.21 -5.34 -13.33
CA GLY A 305 -1.85 -4.11 -14.03
C GLY A 305 -2.82 -2.94 -13.75
N ASN A 306 -4.10 -3.24 -13.53
CA ASN A 306 -5.10 -2.24 -13.14
C ASN A 306 -5.13 -1.99 -11.62
N LEU A 307 -4.56 -2.89 -10.81
CA LEU A 307 -4.49 -2.79 -9.35
C LEU A 307 -3.34 -1.90 -8.86
N GLY A 308 -3.11 -0.73 -9.48
CA GLY A 308 -1.97 0.18 -9.25
C GLY A 308 -1.30 0.07 -7.87
N LEU A 309 -0.17 -0.66 -7.82
CA LEU A 309 0.52 -1.07 -6.58
C LEU A 309 1.59 -0.10 -6.09
N ASP A 310 1.77 1.01 -6.82
CA ASP A 310 2.88 1.96 -6.69
C ASP A 310 2.41 3.39 -6.41
N GLU A 311 1.12 3.57 -6.12
CA GLU A 311 0.56 4.81 -5.60
C GLU A 311 1.11 5.01 -4.17
N GLN A 312 2.07 5.93 -4.04
CA GLN A 312 2.62 6.30 -2.74
C GLN A 312 1.50 6.86 -1.86
N PRO A 313 1.52 6.63 -0.53
CA PRO A 313 0.62 7.36 0.35
C PRO A 313 0.84 8.86 0.12
N GLU A 314 -0.23 9.58 -0.22
CA GLU A 314 -0.24 11.04 -0.30
C GLU A 314 0.45 11.55 0.97
N SER A 315 1.54 12.32 0.82
CA SER A 315 2.20 12.94 1.97
C SER A 315 1.16 13.74 2.76
N PRO A 316 1.24 13.83 4.09
CA PRO A 316 0.43 14.75 4.85
C PRO A 316 0.86 16.19 4.49
N GLU A 317 0.34 16.68 3.37
CA GLU A 317 0.43 18.07 2.96
C GLU A 317 -0.11 18.94 4.09
N GLU A 318 0.41 20.15 4.21
CA GLU A 318 -0.14 21.17 5.11
C GLU A 318 -1.48 21.64 4.53
N LEU A 319 -2.51 20.78 4.65
CA LEU A 319 -3.84 20.94 4.10
C LEU A 319 -4.48 22.20 4.68
N ASP A 320 -4.39 23.26 3.86
CA ASP A 320 -4.80 24.65 4.10
C ASP A 320 -6.16 24.76 4.81
N GLU A 321 -6.41 25.89 5.48
CA GLU A 321 -7.61 26.11 6.30
C GLU A 321 -8.88 26.36 5.43
N GLY A 322 -9.22 25.36 4.62
CA GLY A 322 -10.33 25.35 3.69
C GLY A 322 -11.69 25.53 4.38
N GLN A 323 -12.58 26.21 3.66
CA GLN A 323 -13.90 26.61 4.14
C GLN A 323 -14.80 25.40 4.48
N GLU A 324 -15.48 25.47 5.63
CA GLU A 324 -16.34 24.39 6.13
C GLU A 324 -17.54 24.11 5.19
N PHE A 325 -17.81 22.83 4.92
CA PHE A 325 -18.90 22.43 4.02
C PHE A 325 -20.27 22.63 4.69
N ILE A 326 -21.14 23.42 4.07
CA ILE A 326 -22.42 23.82 4.66
C ILE A 326 -23.54 22.92 4.14
N TRP A 327 -24.07 22.09 5.04
CA TRP A 327 -25.19 21.18 4.74
C TRP A 327 -26.54 21.92 4.72
N ASP A 328 -26.76 22.87 5.62
CA ASP A 328 -28.02 23.63 5.75
C ASP A 328 -28.40 24.51 4.54
N ARG A 329 -27.42 24.84 3.68
CA ARG A 329 -27.58 25.76 2.54
C ARG A 329 -26.62 25.38 1.43
N CYS A 330 -27.11 25.40 0.18
CA CYS A 330 -26.23 25.29 -0.97
C CYS A 330 -25.45 26.61 -1.16
N LEU A 331 -24.11 26.53 -1.18
CA LEU A 331 -23.23 27.63 -1.57
C LEU A 331 -22.75 27.42 -3.02
N ASN A 332 -22.34 28.49 -3.69
CA ASN A 332 -21.89 28.48 -5.09
C ASN A 332 -20.67 27.57 -5.33
N ASP A 333 -19.82 27.37 -4.31
CA ASP A 333 -18.66 26.49 -4.27
C ASP A 333 -19.03 25.01 -3.97
N GLN A 334 -20.28 24.72 -3.62
CA GLN A 334 -20.74 23.42 -3.08
C GLN A 334 -21.87 22.83 -3.92
N MET A 335 -21.80 23.05 -5.24
CA MET A 335 -22.71 22.53 -6.27
C MET A 335 -21.93 22.19 -7.55
N PHE A 336 -22.43 21.27 -8.36
CA PHE A 336 -21.89 21.00 -9.69
C PHE A 336 -22.91 21.43 -10.74
N VAL A 337 -22.58 22.47 -11.51
CA VAL A 337 -23.47 23.10 -12.50
C VAL A 337 -23.34 22.41 -13.84
N PHE A 338 -24.45 21.95 -14.41
CA PHE A 338 -24.50 21.27 -15.71
C PHE A 338 -25.74 21.70 -16.51
N MET A 339 -25.72 21.42 -17.82
CA MET A 339 -26.86 21.59 -18.72
C MET A 339 -27.58 20.26 -18.94
N GLU A 340 -28.89 20.30 -19.16
CA GLU A 340 -29.74 19.13 -19.47
C GLU A 340 -29.18 18.29 -20.65
N SER A 341 -28.59 18.96 -21.65
CA SER A 341 -27.92 18.35 -22.80
C SER A 341 -26.65 17.55 -22.49
N ASP A 342 -26.05 17.76 -21.32
CA ASP A 342 -24.77 17.15 -20.94
C ASP A 342 -24.93 15.96 -19.98
N ILE A 343 -26.16 15.65 -19.54
CA ILE A 343 -26.45 14.58 -18.55
C ILE A 343 -25.88 13.24 -19.01
N GLU A 344 -26.20 12.79 -20.24
CA GLU A 344 -25.68 11.53 -20.78
C GLU A 344 -24.15 11.51 -20.80
N ARG A 345 -23.53 12.58 -21.31
CA ARG A 345 -22.07 12.73 -21.48
C ARG A 345 -21.33 12.70 -20.15
N ILE A 346 -21.79 13.47 -19.16
CA ILE A 346 -21.17 13.55 -17.85
C ILE A 346 -21.29 12.20 -17.14
N LEU A 347 -22.48 11.60 -17.13
CA LEU A 347 -22.69 10.31 -16.48
C LEU A 347 -21.98 9.16 -17.22
N ASP A 348 -21.76 9.24 -18.53
CA ASP A 348 -20.93 8.26 -19.23
C ASP A 348 -19.44 8.37 -18.87
N VAL A 349 -18.92 9.57 -18.55
CA VAL A 349 -17.55 9.71 -18.00
C VAL A 349 -17.47 9.25 -16.54
N VAL A 350 -18.48 9.57 -15.73
CA VAL A 350 -18.49 9.40 -14.27
C VAL A 350 -18.95 8.01 -13.81
N VAL A 351 -19.76 7.33 -14.62
CA VAL A 351 -20.36 6.01 -14.30
C VAL A 351 -19.93 4.96 -15.33
N THR A 352 -20.29 5.13 -16.60
CA THR A 352 -20.19 4.05 -17.62
C THR A 352 -18.75 3.69 -17.98
N ASN A 353 -17.87 4.69 -18.08
CA ASN A 353 -16.45 4.52 -18.46
C ASN A 353 -15.49 4.67 -17.27
N MET A 354 -16.00 4.86 -16.05
CA MET A 354 -15.18 5.02 -14.85
C MET A 354 -14.60 3.68 -14.40
N THR A 355 -13.28 3.53 -14.44
CA THR A 355 -12.59 2.39 -13.83
C THR A 355 -12.50 2.57 -12.31
N PRO A 356 -12.49 1.49 -11.50
CA PRO A 356 -12.31 1.59 -10.05
C PRO A 356 -11.00 2.31 -9.67
N GLN A 357 -11.12 3.40 -8.91
CA GLN A 357 -9.98 4.24 -8.51
C GLN A 357 -9.46 3.88 -7.12
N ARG A 358 -8.17 4.13 -6.89
CA ARG A 358 -7.45 3.78 -5.65
C ARG A 358 -7.13 4.98 -4.76
N SER A 359 -6.78 6.14 -5.33
CA SER A 359 -6.47 7.33 -4.52
C SER A 359 -7.67 7.70 -3.62
N PRO A 360 -7.45 8.06 -2.34
CA PRO A 360 -8.54 8.48 -1.45
C PRO A 360 -9.35 9.65 -2.02
N SER A 361 -8.66 10.53 -2.75
CA SER A 361 -9.18 11.69 -3.47
C SER A 361 -10.06 11.34 -4.69
N GLN A 362 -9.85 10.19 -5.35
CA GLN A 362 -10.61 9.79 -6.55
C GLN A 362 -11.68 8.69 -6.29
N LYS A 363 -11.54 7.85 -5.25
CA LYS A 363 -12.55 6.85 -4.85
C LYS A 363 -14.00 7.39 -4.79
N PRO A 364 -14.30 8.54 -4.15
CA PRO A 364 -15.67 9.02 -3.96
C PRO A 364 -16.19 9.87 -5.13
N VAL A 365 -15.40 10.09 -6.20
CA VAL A 365 -15.75 11.03 -7.27
C VAL A 365 -17.13 10.77 -7.93
N PRO A 366 -17.54 9.52 -8.20
CA PRO A 366 -18.90 9.25 -8.69
C PRO A 366 -20.00 9.70 -7.72
N ALA A 367 -19.90 9.34 -6.44
CA ALA A 367 -20.85 9.78 -5.42
C ALA A 367 -20.85 11.31 -5.27
N ASN A 368 -19.67 11.94 -5.27
CA ASN A 368 -19.50 13.39 -5.13
C ASN A 368 -20.15 14.14 -6.30
N ILE A 369 -19.91 13.76 -7.55
CA ILE A 369 -20.48 14.45 -8.72
C ILE A 369 -22.00 14.26 -8.79
N VAL A 370 -22.50 13.04 -8.58
CA VAL A 370 -23.97 12.78 -8.60
C VAL A 370 -24.67 13.58 -7.50
N PHE A 371 -24.10 13.66 -6.29
CA PHE A 371 -24.64 14.47 -5.19
C PHE A 371 -24.54 15.99 -5.44
N LEU A 372 -23.40 16.50 -5.89
CA LEU A 372 -23.21 17.94 -6.15
C LEU A 372 -24.09 18.41 -7.32
N GLY A 373 -24.33 17.55 -8.32
CA GLY A 373 -25.31 17.79 -9.37
C GLY A 373 -26.76 17.78 -8.84
N ALA A 374 -27.10 16.86 -7.94
CA ALA A 374 -28.40 16.83 -7.28
C ALA A 374 -28.64 18.10 -6.43
N ARG A 375 -27.61 18.62 -5.72
CA ARG A 375 -27.70 19.91 -5.02
C ARG A 375 -28.00 21.06 -5.99
N TYR A 376 -27.28 21.15 -7.11
CA TYR A 376 -27.55 22.16 -8.14
C TYR A 376 -29.00 22.07 -8.65
N ALA A 377 -29.44 20.89 -9.08
CA ALA A 377 -30.77 20.68 -9.64
C ALA A 377 -31.89 21.02 -8.62
N HIS A 378 -31.74 20.58 -7.36
CA HIS A 378 -32.72 20.83 -6.30
C HIS A 378 -32.82 22.31 -5.90
N TYR A 379 -31.68 22.97 -5.65
CA TYR A 379 -31.65 24.32 -5.06
C TYR A 379 -31.71 25.45 -6.11
N HIS A 380 -31.28 25.21 -7.35
CA HIS A 380 -31.08 26.27 -8.36
C HIS A 380 -31.78 26.03 -9.72
N ALA A 381 -32.33 24.84 -9.98
CA ALA A 381 -33.05 24.53 -11.23
C ALA A 381 -34.54 24.16 -10.96
N ASN A 382 -34.99 22.98 -11.40
CA ASN A 382 -36.35 22.46 -11.23
C ASN A 382 -36.33 20.99 -10.75
N LYS A 383 -37.52 20.51 -10.34
CA LYS A 383 -37.69 19.12 -9.87
C LYS A 383 -37.61 18.08 -10.99
N GLU A 384 -37.82 18.49 -12.23
CA GLU A 384 -37.75 17.61 -13.42
C GLU A 384 -36.28 17.26 -13.68
N LEU A 385 -35.38 18.26 -13.83
CA LEU A 385 -33.93 18.03 -13.96
C LEU A 385 -33.34 17.21 -12.81
N LEU A 386 -33.85 17.37 -11.58
CA LEU A 386 -33.43 16.56 -10.43
C LEU A 386 -33.83 15.09 -10.58
N ALA A 387 -35.03 14.80 -11.10
CA ALA A 387 -35.46 13.44 -11.39
C ALA A 387 -34.66 12.86 -12.57
N ASP A 388 -34.59 13.58 -13.69
CA ASP A 388 -33.89 13.14 -14.91
C ASP A 388 -32.40 12.85 -14.65
N TRP A 389 -31.72 13.68 -13.87
CA TRP A 389 -30.33 13.48 -13.43
C TRP A 389 -30.15 12.22 -12.58
N LEU A 390 -31.00 12.04 -11.58
CA LEU A 390 -30.91 10.91 -10.64
C LEU A 390 -31.32 9.59 -11.30
N GLU A 391 -32.43 9.56 -12.04
CA GLU A 391 -32.88 8.36 -12.77
C GLU A 391 -31.84 7.94 -13.82
N SER A 392 -31.29 8.89 -14.60
CA SER A 392 -30.20 8.60 -15.55
C SER A 392 -28.93 8.08 -14.89
N ALA A 393 -28.57 8.62 -13.71
CA ALA A 393 -27.41 8.13 -12.95
C ALA A 393 -27.65 6.71 -12.44
N GLN A 394 -28.84 6.45 -11.88
CA GLN A 394 -29.25 5.13 -11.41
C GLN A 394 -29.23 4.08 -12.53
N GLU A 395 -29.86 4.35 -13.68
CA GLU A 395 -29.89 3.40 -14.80
C GLU A 395 -28.48 3.03 -15.28
N LYS A 396 -27.58 4.02 -15.40
CA LYS A 396 -26.18 3.76 -15.77
C LYS A 396 -25.43 2.96 -14.69
N ILE A 397 -25.66 3.21 -13.40
CA ILE A 397 -25.01 2.43 -12.32
C ILE A 397 -25.50 0.97 -12.35
N TYR A 398 -26.82 0.74 -12.46
CA TYR A 398 -27.38 -0.62 -12.59
C TYR A 398 -26.80 -1.34 -13.83
N ALA A 399 -26.69 -0.66 -14.98
CA ALA A 399 -26.13 -1.24 -16.20
C ALA A 399 -24.65 -1.62 -16.07
N VAL A 400 -23.85 -0.87 -15.30
CA VAL A 400 -22.46 -1.23 -14.99
C VAL A 400 -22.40 -2.42 -14.02
N VAL A 401 -23.26 -2.47 -13.00
CA VAL A 401 -23.32 -3.57 -12.02
C VAL A 401 -23.74 -4.89 -12.66
N ASP A 402 -24.79 -4.93 -13.50
CA ASP A 402 -25.20 -6.16 -14.21
C ASP A 402 -24.10 -6.67 -15.15
N ARG A 403 -23.49 -5.76 -15.93
CA ARG A 403 -22.39 -6.06 -16.87
C ARG A 403 -21.18 -6.69 -16.17
N TYR A 404 -20.90 -6.29 -14.93
CA TYR A 404 -19.74 -6.73 -14.16
C TYR A 404 -20.10 -7.52 -12.89
N GLN A 405 -21.25 -8.21 -12.89
CA GLN A 405 -21.80 -9.01 -11.78
C GLN A 405 -20.88 -10.12 -11.20
N TRP A 406 -19.70 -10.35 -11.80
CA TRP A 406 -18.71 -11.35 -11.42
C TRP A 406 -17.34 -10.74 -11.06
N ASP A 407 -17.21 -9.41 -11.03
CA ASP A 407 -16.00 -8.68 -10.66
C ASP A 407 -16.13 -8.06 -9.27
N MET A 408 -15.51 -8.71 -8.29
CA MET A 408 -15.45 -8.26 -6.90
C MET A 408 -14.98 -6.81 -6.73
N THR A 409 -14.09 -6.30 -7.60
CA THR A 409 -13.53 -4.95 -7.47
C THR A 409 -14.50 -3.88 -7.94
N ILE A 410 -15.19 -4.12 -9.07
CA ILE A 410 -16.21 -3.19 -9.58
C ILE A 410 -17.42 -3.19 -8.64
N LEU A 411 -17.81 -4.34 -8.10
CA LEU A 411 -18.88 -4.45 -7.09
C LEU A 411 -18.50 -3.74 -5.77
N ALA A 412 -17.26 -3.88 -5.28
CA ALA A 412 -16.80 -3.18 -4.07
C ALA A 412 -16.69 -1.65 -4.26
N PHE A 413 -16.24 -1.20 -5.44
CA PHE A 413 -16.19 0.22 -5.80
C PHE A 413 -17.60 0.85 -5.84
N TRP A 414 -18.58 0.14 -6.43
CA TRP A 414 -19.96 0.62 -6.53
C TRP A 414 -20.75 0.50 -5.22
N ILE A 415 -20.56 -0.54 -4.39
CA ILE A 415 -21.26 -0.60 -3.09
C ILE A 415 -20.77 0.51 -2.15
N SER A 416 -19.48 0.86 -2.20
CA SER A 416 -18.92 2.01 -1.49
C SER A 416 -19.56 3.32 -1.96
N ASN A 417 -19.45 3.65 -3.26
CA ASN A 417 -20.03 4.87 -3.83
C ASN A 417 -21.55 4.97 -3.63
N ALA A 418 -22.29 3.86 -3.73
CA ALA A 418 -23.73 3.82 -3.46
C ALA A 418 -24.07 4.13 -2.00
N THR A 419 -23.34 3.56 -1.03
CA THR A 419 -23.54 3.87 0.40
C THR A 419 -23.15 5.31 0.75
N LEU A 420 -22.11 5.85 0.12
CA LEU A 420 -21.66 7.23 0.33
C LEU A 420 -22.64 8.26 -0.28
N LEU A 421 -23.17 7.98 -1.47
CA LEU A 421 -24.25 8.78 -2.08
C LEU A 421 -25.53 8.74 -1.24
N LEU A 422 -25.92 7.56 -0.72
CA LEU A 422 -27.05 7.40 0.18
C LEU A 422 -26.84 8.16 1.51
N TYR A 423 -25.61 8.26 2.00
CA TYR A 423 -25.25 9.10 3.15
C TYR A 423 -25.42 10.59 2.84
N TYR A 424 -24.85 11.09 1.74
CA TYR A 424 -24.95 12.51 1.38
C TYR A 424 -26.41 12.97 1.19
N LEU A 425 -27.23 12.17 0.51
CA LEU A 425 -28.66 12.44 0.31
C LEU A 425 -29.48 12.45 1.62
N LYS A 426 -28.98 11.80 2.69
CA LYS A 426 -29.57 11.81 4.04
C LYS A 426 -28.96 12.84 4.99
N LYS A 427 -27.86 13.49 4.61
CA LYS A 427 -27.18 14.55 5.40
C LYS A 427 -27.57 15.95 4.93
N ASP A 428 -27.86 16.13 3.64
CA ASP A 428 -28.45 17.37 3.11
C ASP A 428 -29.97 17.40 3.38
N PRO A 429 -30.48 18.42 4.11
CA PRO A 429 -31.88 18.43 4.56
C PRO A 429 -32.89 18.69 3.44
N GLY A 430 -32.51 19.38 2.35
CA GLY A 430 -33.40 19.61 1.21
C GLY A 430 -33.54 18.35 0.34
N LEU A 431 -32.41 17.69 0.08
CA LEU A 431 -32.38 16.44 -0.66
C LEU A 431 -33.00 15.27 0.12
N THR A 432 -32.91 15.25 1.45
CA THR A 432 -33.50 14.18 2.29
C THR A 432 -35.00 14.03 2.05
N GLU A 433 -35.76 15.14 2.01
CA GLU A 433 -37.20 15.11 1.73
C GLU A 433 -37.51 14.92 0.24
N ALA A 434 -36.66 15.43 -0.66
CA ALA A 434 -36.92 15.40 -2.10
C ALA A 434 -36.61 14.04 -2.78
N THR A 435 -35.68 13.26 -2.24
CA THR A 435 -35.11 12.08 -2.92
C THR A 435 -35.52 10.74 -2.31
N VAL A 436 -36.58 10.70 -1.50
CA VAL A 436 -37.02 9.51 -0.74
C VAL A 436 -37.19 8.25 -1.61
N GLN A 437 -37.69 8.38 -2.84
CA GLN A 437 -37.82 7.26 -3.78
C GLN A 437 -36.45 6.74 -4.24
N PHE A 438 -35.58 7.64 -4.69
CA PHE A 438 -34.20 7.32 -5.08
C PHE A 438 -33.39 6.73 -3.92
N GLN A 439 -33.58 7.20 -2.68
CA GLN A 439 -32.94 6.61 -1.49
C GLN A 439 -33.37 5.15 -1.25
N ALA A 440 -34.62 4.80 -1.57
CA ALA A 440 -35.11 3.42 -1.50
C ALA A 440 -34.54 2.56 -2.64
N GLN A 441 -34.47 3.09 -3.87
CA GLN A 441 -33.86 2.41 -5.01
C GLN A 441 -32.35 2.18 -4.80
N MET A 442 -31.64 3.17 -4.26
CA MET A 442 -30.23 3.05 -3.87
C MET A 442 -30.03 1.99 -2.76
N ALA A 443 -30.97 1.89 -1.82
CA ALA A 443 -30.99 0.84 -0.80
C ALA A 443 -31.19 -0.57 -1.40
N GLU A 444 -32.06 -0.71 -2.40
CA GLU A 444 -32.24 -1.96 -3.16
C GLU A 444 -31.00 -2.32 -3.98
N LEU A 445 -30.37 -1.36 -4.66
CA LEU A 445 -29.11 -1.54 -5.38
C LEU A 445 -27.97 -2.02 -4.46
N ILE A 446 -27.80 -1.42 -3.28
CA ILE A 446 -26.78 -1.85 -2.30
C ILE A 446 -27.03 -3.30 -1.85
N HIS A 447 -28.30 -3.69 -1.67
CA HIS A 447 -28.65 -5.07 -1.34
C HIS A 447 -28.36 -6.06 -2.49
N GLU A 448 -28.61 -5.67 -3.75
CA GLU A 448 -28.27 -6.48 -4.91
C GLU A 448 -26.75 -6.65 -5.07
N ILE A 449 -25.97 -5.57 -4.97
CA ILE A 449 -24.50 -5.65 -5.03
C ILE A 449 -23.94 -6.51 -3.90
N TYR A 450 -24.50 -6.42 -2.69
CA TYR A 450 -24.17 -7.30 -1.55
C TYR A 450 -24.39 -8.79 -1.91
N ILE A 451 -25.52 -9.14 -2.54
CA ILE A 451 -25.80 -10.51 -3.00
C ILE A 451 -24.81 -10.96 -4.09
N LEU A 452 -24.44 -10.07 -5.03
CA LEU A 452 -23.48 -10.39 -6.09
C LEU A 452 -22.06 -10.64 -5.54
N ILE A 453 -21.60 -9.82 -4.59
CA ILE A 453 -20.34 -10.00 -3.86
C ILE A 453 -20.30 -11.38 -3.18
N ILE A 454 -21.37 -11.74 -2.46
CA ILE A 454 -21.48 -13.05 -1.81
C ILE A 454 -21.43 -14.18 -2.84
N ARG A 455 -22.23 -14.12 -3.92
CA ARG A 455 -22.28 -15.17 -4.95
C ARG A 455 -20.93 -15.40 -5.63
N ASP A 456 -20.16 -14.34 -5.89
CA ASP A 456 -18.82 -14.49 -6.46
C ASP A 456 -17.83 -15.12 -5.48
N ALA A 457 -17.84 -14.71 -4.21
CA ALA A 457 -16.99 -15.31 -3.17
C ALA A 457 -17.34 -16.80 -2.92
N GLU A 458 -18.63 -17.15 -2.80
CA GLU A 458 -19.11 -18.54 -2.72
C GLU A 458 -18.63 -19.37 -3.93
N ARG A 459 -18.83 -18.85 -5.15
CA ARG A 459 -18.39 -19.47 -6.42
C ARG A 459 -16.89 -19.73 -6.47
N ARG A 460 -16.07 -18.86 -5.88
CA ARG A 460 -14.60 -19.04 -5.83
C ARG A 460 -14.20 -20.07 -4.78
N MET A 461 -14.81 -20.05 -3.61
CA MET A 461 -14.53 -21.01 -2.53
C MET A 461 -14.96 -22.43 -2.91
N ASP A 462 -16.10 -22.60 -3.58
CA ASP A 462 -16.61 -23.93 -3.98
C ASP A 462 -15.62 -24.72 -4.83
N LYS A 463 -14.96 -24.07 -5.80
CA LYS A 463 -13.91 -24.65 -6.67
C LYS A 463 -12.83 -25.43 -5.90
N VAL A 464 -12.56 -25.05 -4.64
CA VAL A 464 -11.47 -25.61 -3.81
C VAL A 464 -11.94 -26.22 -2.49
N LEU A 465 -13.22 -26.10 -2.11
CA LEU A 465 -13.70 -26.45 -0.78
C LEU A 465 -13.49 -27.94 -0.41
N ASP A 466 -13.76 -28.86 -1.33
CA ASP A 466 -13.57 -30.31 -1.12
C ASP A 466 -12.11 -30.68 -0.90
N THR A 467 -11.22 -30.18 -1.76
CA THR A 467 -9.79 -30.50 -1.70
C THR A 467 -9.10 -29.82 -0.52
N ALA A 468 -9.49 -28.58 -0.20
CA ALA A 468 -8.97 -27.81 0.92
C ALA A 468 -9.42 -28.36 2.29
N MET A 469 -10.72 -28.66 2.46
CA MET A 469 -11.29 -28.90 3.79
C MET A 469 -11.60 -30.38 4.09
N LEU A 470 -12.03 -31.15 3.09
CA LEU A 470 -12.49 -32.54 3.30
C LEU A 470 -11.38 -33.56 3.04
N ASP A 471 -10.55 -33.33 2.01
CA ASP A 471 -9.51 -34.29 1.60
C ASP A 471 -8.09 -33.97 2.05
N HIS A 472 -7.72 -32.71 2.30
CA HIS A 472 -6.37 -32.32 2.77
C HIS A 472 -5.98 -33.00 4.09
N GLU A 473 -5.00 -33.90 4.06
CA GLU A 473 -4.54 -34.69 5.22
C GLU A 473 -3.42 -33.97 6.00
N THR A 474 -3.76 -33.45 7.17
CA THR A 474 -2.83 -32.71 8.07
C THR A 474 -1.86 -33.60 8.84
N ILE A 475 -2.21 -34.87 9.09
CA ILE A 475 -1.42 -35.79 9.92
C ILE A 475 -0.83 -36.93 9.06
N PRO A 476 0.50 -37.01 8.88
CA PRO A 476 1.13 -38.11 8.13
C PRO A 476 0.86 -39.47 8.76
N GLY A 477 0.44 -40.45 7.95
CA GLY A 477 0.24 -41.84 8.35
C GLY A 477 -1.22 -42.31 8.46
N PHE A 478 -2.21 -41.44 8.18
CA PHE A 478 -3.63 -41.81 8.22
C PHE A 478 -4.11 -42.63 7.00
N GLU A 479 -3.28 -42.81 5.97
CA GLU A 479 -3.56 -43.65 4.79
C GLU A 479 -3.79 -45.15 5.13
N ASP A 480 -3.20 -45.64 6.23
CA ASP A 480 -3.16 -47.05 6.63
C ASP A 480 -4.36 -47.51 7.49
N VAL A 481 -5.35 -46.64 7.71
CA VAL A 481 -6.55 -46.95 8.52
C VAL A 481 -7.38 -48.06 7.87
N ALA A 482 -7.56 -49.16 8.61
CA ALA A 482 -8.34 -50.31 8.16
C ALA A 482 -9.78 -50.24 8.68
N PHE A 483 -10.76 -50.36 7.78
CA PHE A 483 -12.18 -50.30 8.11
C PHE A 483 -12.83 -51.68 8.21
N GLN A 484 -13.92 -51.76 8.96
CA GLN A 484 -14.67 -53.01 9.12
C GLN A 484 -15.28 -53.45 7.78
N ASN A 485 -15.20 -54.75 7.50
CA ASN A 485 -15.61 -55.42 6.26
C ASN A 485 -14.70 -55.22 5.01
N GLU A 486 -13.55 -54.56 5.13
CA GLU A 486 -12.61 -54.46 4.00
C GLU A 486 -11.75 -55.73 3.81
N TRP A 487 -11.72 -56.26 2.58
CA TRP A 487 -11.00 -57.50 2.26
C TRP A 487 -9.51 -57.23 2.02
N LYS A 488 -8.67 -57.61 2.99
CA LYS A 488 -7.22 -57.34 3.04
C LYS A 488 -6.38 -57.91 1.87
N PHE A 489 -6.96 -58.68 0.95
CA PHE A 489 -6.25 -59.34 -0.15
C PHE A 489 -5.91 -58.44 -1.35
N LEU A 490 -6.52 -57.25 -1.47
CA LEU A 490 -6.37 -56.38 -2.66
C LEU A 490 -5.53 -55.10 -2.45
N ARG A 491 -4.99 -54.87 -1.25
CA ARG A 491 -4.01 -53.78 -1.01
C ARG A 491 -2.66 -54.35 -0.63
N THR A 492 -1.71 -54.33 -1.58
CA THR A 492 -0.28 -54.43 -1.26
C THR A 492 0.12 -53.25 -0.37
N LYS A 493 0.67 -53.52 0.82
CA LYS A 493 1.17 -52.47 1.71
C LYS A 493 2.28 -51.67 1.03
N SER A 494 2.04 -50.37 0.81
CA SER A 494 3.12 -49.43 0.52
C SER A 494 4.03 -49.37 1.76
N LYS A 495 5.29 -49.80 1.63
CA LYS A 495 6.28 -49.60 2.69
C LYS A 495 6.72 -48.13 2.68
N VAL A 496 5.95 -47.28 3.35
CA VAL A 496 6.41 -45.94 3.74
C VAL A 496 7.69 -46.13 4.55
N LYS A 497 8.84 -45.73 3.97
CA LYS A 497 10.09 -45.65 4.74
C LYS A 497 9.92 -44.54 5.78
N PRO A 498 10.27 -44.75 7.06
CA PRO A 498 10.29 -43.65 8.02
C PRO A 498 11.23 -42.56 7.48
N GLU A 499 10.76 -41.31 7.43
CA GLU A 499 11.63 -40.22 6.98
C GLU A 499 12.76 -40.00 8.00
N PRO A 500 14.03 -39.91 7.55
CA PRO A 500 15.13 -39.60 8.46
C PRO A 500 14.92 -38.22 9.09
N MET A 501 15.33 -38.09 10.36
CA MET A 501 15.00 -36.92 11.20
C MET A 501 15.44 -35.58 10.57
N GLU A 502 16.51 -35.59 9.78
CA GLU A 502 17.03 -34.45 9.02
C GLU A 502 15.99 -33.83 8.06
N LYS A 503 15.12 -34.64 7.46
CA LYS A 503 14.08 -34.14 6.54
C LYS A 503 12.99 -33.34 7.24
N ARG A 504 12.80 -33.54 8.55
CA ARG A 504 11.77 -32.84 9.34
C ARG A 504 12.05 -31.34 9.50
N TYR A 505 13.29 -30.93 9.27
CA TYR A 505 13.76 -29.54 9.35
C TYR A 505 14.05 -28.92 7.98
N ARG A 506 13.85 -29.64 6.86
CA ARG A 506 13.88 -29.03 5.52
C ARG A 506 12.53 -28.35 5.25
N PRO A 507 12.52 -27.13 4.66
CA PRO A 507 11.27 -26.52 4.22
C PRO A 507 10.56 -27.44 3.21
N PRO A 508 9.22 -27.52 3.22
CA PRO A 508 8.47 -28.41 2.33
C PRO A 508 8.78 -28.08 0.87
N SER A 509 8.91 -29.13 0.05
CA SER A 509 9.25 -29.01 -1.36
C SER A 509 8.19 -28.18 -2.11
N PRO A 510 8.53 -27.49 -3.22
CA PRO A 510 7.58 -26.66 -3.96
C PRO A 510 6.29 -27.42 -4.34
N LYS A 511 6.41 -28.70 -4.75
CA LYS A 511 5.26 -29.58 -5.05
C LYS A 511 4.38 -29.93 -3.84
N ARG A 512 4.88 -29.79 -2.61
CA ARG A 512 4.12 -29.98 -1.35
C ARG A 512 3.58 -28.65 -0.81
N LYS A 513 4.24 -27.52 -1.11
CA LYS A 513 3.68 -26.17 -0.88
C LYS A 513 2.51 -25.86 -1.82
N ALA A 514 2.55 -26.36 -3.05
CA ALA A 514 1.50 -26.17 -4.06
C ALA A 514 0.32 -27.16 -3.97
N GLN A 515 0.14 -27.85 -2.84
CA GLN A 515 -1.05 -28.67 -2.59
C GLN A 515 -2.16 -27.79 -2.01
N VAL A 516 -3.38 -27.92 -2.53
CA VAL A 516 -4.56 -27.21 -2.00
C VAL A 516 -4.78 -27.64 -0.55
N SER A 517 -5.02 -26.65 0.31
CA SER A 517 -5.10 -26.80 1.77
C SER A 517 -6.13 -25.85 2.35
N PRO A 518 -6.49 -25.94 3.65
CA PRO A 518 -7.40 -25.01 4.31
C PRO A 518 -6.97 -23.54 4.18
N ARG A 519 -5.66 -23.29 3.98
CA ARG A 519 -5.11 -21.95 3.75
C ARG A 519 -5.67 -21.29 2.49
N ASN A 520 -6.12 -22.05 1.49
CA ASN A 520 -6.75 -21.49 0.29
C ASN A 520 -8.11 -20.86 0.60
N ILE A 521 -8.91 -21.46 1.50
CA ILE A 521 -10.19 -20.86 1.94
C ILE A 521 -9.94 -19.62 2.81
N THR A 522 -8.98 -19.68 3.75
CA THR A 522 -8.64 -18.50 4.57
C THR A 522 -8.02 -17.37 3.76
N SER A 523 -7.21 -17.68 2.74
CA SER A 523 -6.62 -16.67 1.85
C SER A 523 -7.71 -16.07 0.94
N LEU A 524 -8.69 -16.85 0.44
CA LEU A 524 -9.89 -16.31 -0.22
C LEU A 524 -10.73 -15.40 0.70
N LEU A 525 -10.95 -15.78 1.96
CA LEU A 525 -11.63 -14.93 2.95
C LEU A 525 -10.88 -13.61 3.19
N SER A 526 -9.54 -13.66 3.34
CA SER A 526 -8.69 -12.46 3.36
C SER A 526 -8.77 -11.67 2.06
N SER A 527 -8.96 -12.33 0.91
CA SER A 527 -9.03 -11.66 -0.39
C SER A 527 -10.31 -10.84 -0.55
N THR A 528 -11.46 -11.41 -0.19
CA THR A 528 -12.74 -10.68 -0.15
C THR A 528 -12.67 -9.55 0.87
N LEU A 529 -12.15 -9.81 2.08
CA LEU A 529 -12.01 -8.80 3.13
C LEU A 529 -11.14 -7.61 2.68
N PHE A 530 -9.98 -7.91 2.07
CA PHE A 530 -9.04 -6.91 1.58
C PHE A 530 -9.64 -6.03 0.47
N VAL A 531 -10.39 -6.59 -0.49
CA VAL A 531 -11.00 -5.77 -1.56
C VAL A 531 -12.11 -4.87 -1.02
N LEU A 532 -12.85 -5.31 0.00
CA LEU A 532 -13.83 -4.47 0.68
C LEU A 532 -13.16 -3.33 1.47
N ASP A 533 -12.02 -3.59 2.13
CA ASP A 533 -11.21 -2.56 2.79
C ASP A 533 -10.64 -1.56 1.77
N LEU A 534 -10.13 -2.03 0.62
CA LEU A 534 -9.48 -1.21 -0.39
C LEU A 534 -10.40 -0.10 -0.93
N TYR A 535 -11.71 -0.34 -1.01
CA TYR A 535 -12.70 0.64 -1.46
C TYR A 535 -13.50 1.28 -0.31
N ASP A 536 -13.04 1.17 0.94
CA ASP A 536 -13.66 1.78 2.13
C ASP A 536 -15.15 1.38 2.34
N VAL A 537 -15.51 0.13 2.06
CA VAL A 537 -16.88 -0.36 2.26
C VAL A 537 -17.25 -0.35 3.75
N HIS A 538 -18.46 0.12 4.09
CA HIS A 538 -18.87 0.28 5.49
C HIS A 538 -18.81 -1.03 6.28
N SER A 539 -18.14 -1.00 7.44
CA SER A 539 -17.87 -2.15 8.33
C SER A 539 -19.08 -3.02 8.67
N VAL A 540 -20.26 -2.42 8.84
CA VAL A 540 -21.54 -3.11 9.09
C VAL A 540 -21.95 -4.02 7.93
N ILE A 541 -21.67 -3.63 6.68
CA ILE A 541 -21.91 -4.46 5.49
C ILE A 541 -20.85 -5.56 5.40
N MET A 542 -19.57 -5.23 5.67
CA MET A 542 -18.47 -6.20 5.65
C MET A 542 -18.67 -7.34 6.66
N ALA A 543 -19.12 -7.02 7.88
CA ALA A 543 -19.43 -8.03 8.90
C ALA A 543 -20.56 -8.97 8.47
N GLN A 544 -21.60 -8.45 7.78
CA GLN A 544 -22.68 -9.27 7.23
C GLN A 544 -22.20 -10.17 6.08
N ILE A 545 -21.34 -9.68 5.18
CA ILE A 545 -20.72 -10.48 4.12
C ILE A 545 -19.92 -11.65 4.73
N LEU A 546 -19.07 -11.39 5.73
CA LEU A 546 -18.33 -12.45 6.43
C LEU A 546 -19.27 -13.44 7.13
N SER A 547 -20.32 -12.96 7.80
CA SER A 547 -21.30 -13.81 8.49
C SER A 547 -22.04 -14.73 7.51
N GLN A 548 -22.45 -14.23 6.34
CA GLN A 548 -23.05 -15.04 5.27
C GLN A 548 -22.05 -16.08 4.72
N LEU A 549 -20.79 -15.71 4.49
CA LEU A 549 -19.78 -16.65 3.99
C LEU A 549 -19.49 -17.76 5.01
N TYR A 550 -19.45 -17.47 6.31
CA TYR A 550 -19.36 -18.52 7.35
C TYR A 550 -20.61 -19.41 7.38
N TYR A 551 -21.80 -18.84 7.20
CA TYR A 551 -23.04 -19.62 7.11
C TYR A 551 -22.99 -20.59 5.91
N TRP A 552 -22.63 -20.11 4.73
CA TRP A 552 -22.52 -20.90 3.52
C TRP A 552 -21.45 -22.01 3.64
N VAL A 553 -20.22 -21.68 4.09
CA VAL A 553 -19.16 -22.68 4.32
C VAL A 553 -19.59 -23.72 5.35
N GLY A 554 -20.27 -23.30 6.43
CA GLY A 554 -20.82 -24.19 7.45
C GLY A 554 -21.89 -25.15 6.88
N ALA A 555 -22.86 -24.62 6.13
CA ALA A 555 -23.92 -25.40 5.52
C ALA A 555 -23.36 -26.41 4.50
N GLU A 556 -22.45 -25.99 3.62
CA GLU A 556 -21.88 -26.86 2.59
C GLU A 556 -20.98 -27.95 3.16
N LEU A 557 -20.08 -27.63 4.11
CA LEU A 557 -19.28 -28.66 4.77
C LEU A 557 -20.16 -29.68 5.50
N PHE A 558 -21.22 -29.24 6.20
CA PHE A 558 -22.18 -30.12 6.85
C PHE A 558 -22.85 -31.06 5.83
N ASN A 559 -23.33 -30.50 4.71
CA ASN A 559 -24.04 -31.25 3.67
C ASN A 559 -23.15 -32.27 2.97
N ARG A 560 -21.89 -31.91 2.68
CA ARG A 560 -20.91 -32.80 2.02
C ARG A 560 -20.48 -33.95 2.93
N ILE A 561 -20.27 -33.69 4.23
CA ILE A 561 -19.99 -34.72 5.25
C ILE A 561 -21.19 -35.67 5.39
N MET A 562 -22.41 -35.13 5.51
CA MET A 562 -23.63 -35.92 5.69
C MET A 562 -23.99 -36.77 4.48
N SER A 563 -23.73 -36.27 3.27
CA SER A 563 -24.04 -36.96 2.01
C SER A 563 -23.02 -38.05 1.67
N ASN A 564 -21.74 -37.86 2.00
CA ASN A 564 -20.67 -38.77 1.61
C ASN A 564 -20.11 -39.61 2.77
N LYS A 565 -20.44 -40.91 2.74
CA LYS A 565 -20.00 -41.92 3.73
C LYS A 565 -18.48 -42.09 3.84
N ARG A 566 -17.69 -41.55 2.89
CA ARG A 566 -16.23 -41.46 2.98
C ARG A 566 -15.76 -40.63 4.18
N TYR A 567 -16.52 -39.58 4.53
CA TYR A 567 -16.18 -38.63 5.60
C TYR A 567 -16.80 -38.99 6.96
N LEU A 568 -17.81 -39.87 6.98
CA LEU A 568 -18.44 -40.41 8.20
C LEU A 568 -17.57 -41.51 8.87
N ALA A 569 -16.37 -41.13 9.29
CA ALA A 569 -15.43 -41.97 10.06
C ALA A 569 -14.68 -41.11 11.08
N ARG A 570 -14.31 -41.65 12.24
CA ARG A 570 -13.62 -40.92 13.31
C ARG A 570 -12.31 -40.27 12.87
N THR A 571 -11.47 -41.01 12.17
CA THR A 571 -10.19 -40.49 11.62
C THR A 571 -10.40 -39.31 10.68
N LYS A 572 -11.39 -39.39 9.77
CA LYS A 572 -11.74 -38.27 8.89
C LYS A 572 -12.41 -37.12 9.64
N ALA A 573 -13.21 -37.39 10.67
CA ALA A 573 -13.81 -36.35 11.52
C ALA A 573 -12.73 -35.57 12.31
N MET A 574 -11.68 -36.22 12.80
CA MET A 574 -10.53 -35.55 13.42
C MET A 574 -9.78 -34.65 12.41
N GLN A 575 -9.48 -35.18 11.21
CA GLN A 575 -8.83 -34.42 10.13
C GLN A 575 -9.64 -33.18 9.74
N ILE A 576 -10.93 -33.34 9.45
CA ILE A 576 -11.80 -32.23 9.04
C ILE A 576 -11.97 -31.24 10.20
N ARG A 577 -12.00 -31.69 11.46
CA ARG A 577 -12.04 -30.77 12.61
C ARG A 577 -10.81 -29.88 12.70
N MET A 578 -9.61 -30.41 12.41
CA MET A 578 -8.38 -29.60 12.33
C MET A 578 -8.42 -28.61 11.16
N ASN A 579 -8.94 -29.02 10.00
CA ASN A 579 -9.11 -28.12 8.85
C ASN A 579 -10.12 -27.00 9.18
N VAL A 580 -11.25 -27.31 9.83
CA VAL A 580 -12.23 -26.31 10.30
C VAL A 580 -11.63 -25.37 11.36
N SER A 581 -10.70 -25.83 12.20
CA SER A 581 -10.01 -24.94 13.15
C SER A 581 -9.20 -23.84 12.49
N THR A 582 -8.67 -24.01 11.26
CA THR A 582 -7.98 -22.89 10.61
C THR A 582 -8.92 -21.75 10.21
N LEU A 583 -10.23 -22.02 10.07
CA LEU A 583 -11.25 -20.98 9.87
C LEU A 583 -11.56 -20.26 11.20
N GLU A 584 -11.69 -21.00 12.30
CA GLU A 584 -11.84 -20.43 13.65
C GLU A 584 -10.61 -19.60 14.05
N ASP A 585 -9.40 -20.03 13.66
CA ASP A 585 -8.15 -19.32 13.91
C ASP A 585 -8.04 -18.05 13.05
N TRP A 586 -8.40 -18.13 11.77
CA TRP A 586 -8.47 -16.94 10.89
C TRP A 586 -9.49 -15.92 11.41
N ALA A 587 -10.65 -16.37 11.91
CA ALA A 587 -11.64 -15.50 12.55
C ALA A 587 -11.06 -14.76 13.77
N ARG A 588 -10.26 -15.45 14.60
CA ARG A 588 -9.58 -14.85 15.77
C ARG A 588 -8.49 -13.85 15.39
N THR A 589 -7.76 -14.09 14.30
CA THR A 589 -6.73 -13.16 13.79
C THR A 589 -7.36 -11.92 13.13
N ASN A 590 -8.51 -12.08 12.47
CA ASN A 590 -9.20 -10.99 11.75
C ASN A 590 -10.47 -10.54 12.49
N ASN A 591 -10.44 -10.53 13.83
CA ASN A 591 -11.63 -10.26 14.63
C ASN A 591 -12.00 -8.77 14.59
N ARG A 592 -13.11 -8.43 13.92
CA ARG A 592 -13.64 -7.07 13.85
C ARG A 592 -14.97 -6.96 14.59
N GLN A 593 -15.21 -5.78 15.15
CA GLN A 593 -16.49 -5.33 15.69
C GLN A 593 -17.06 -4.30 14.70
N PRO A 594 -18.30 -4.45 14.20
CA PRO A 594 -18.88 -3.52 13.24
C PRO A 594 -19.30 -2.21 13.93
N ASP A 595 -19.13 -1.08 13.25
CA ASP A 595 -19.46 0.27 13.74
C ASP A 595 -20.97 0.59 13.68
N HIS A 596 -21.78 -0.26 14.31
CA HIS A 596 -23.23 -0.12 14.40
C HIS A 596 -23.62 0.42 15.79
N TYR A 597 -24.47 1.46 15.85
CA TYR A 597 -24.77 2.18 17.09
C TYR A 597 -26.27 2.30 17.35
N GLU A 598 -26.85 1.30 18.02
CA GLU A 598 -28.26 1.34 18.42
C GLU A 598 -28.54 2.37 19.53
N ASN A 599 -29.75 2.95 19.50
CA ASN A 599 -30.41 3.68 20.60
C ASN A 599 -29.60 4.85 21.22
N GLY A 600 -28.62 5.40 20.51
CA GLY A 600 -27.75 6.46 21.02
C GLY A 600 -26.67 5.97 22.00
N SER A 601 -26.34 4.68 21.97
CA SER A 601 -25.18 4.16 22.72
C SER A 601 -23.87 4.67 22.13
N MET A 602 -22.90 4.94 23.01
CA MET A 602 -21.52 5.27 22.63
C MET A 602 -20.67 4.02 22.31
N THR A 603 -21.19 2.82 22.57
CA THR A 603 -20.52 1.54 22.32
C THR A 603 -21.09 0.87 21.07
N ALA A 604 -20.24 0.39 20.17
CA ALA A 604 -20.66 -0.33 18.97
C ALA A 604 -21.35 -1.66 19.31
N THR A 605 -22.58 -1.85 18.86
CA THR A 605 -23.46 -3.00 19.11
C THR A 605 -23.50 -3.92 17.88
N GLY A 606 -22.89 -5.10 17.93
CA GLY A 606 -22.97 -6.08 16.83
C GLY A 606 -22.25 -7.41 17.13
N GLU A 607 -22.54 -8.45 16.34
CA GLU A 607 -21.84 -9.74 16.43
C GLU A 607 -20.40 -9.60 15.88
N THR A 608 -19.40 -10.09 16.63
CA THR A 608 -18.00 -10.03 16.19
C THR A 608 -17.71 -11.09 15.12
N THR A 609 -16.65 -10.90 14.33
CA THR A 609 -16.23 -11.91 13.33
C THR A 609 -15.99 -13.29 13.95
N VAL A 610 -15.44 -13.35 15.16
CA VAL A 610 -15.26 -14.60 15.94
C VAL A 610 -16.58 -15.23 16.34
N ASP A 611 -17.57 -14.44 16.73
CA ASP A 611 -18.85 -14.94 17.20
C ASP A 611 -19.74 -15.41 16.05
N SER A 612 -19.77 -14.70 14.91
CA SER A 612 -20.41 -15.19 13.68
C SER A 612 -19.78 -16.51 13.20
N ALA A 613 -18.44 -16.59 13.19
CA ALA A 613 -17.74 -17.83 12.83
C ALA A 613 -18.10 -18.99 13.78
N ARG A 614 -18.07 -18.73 15.09
CA ARG A 614 -18.46 -19.71 16.14
C ARG A 614 -19.90 -20.17 15.96
N ARG A 615 -20.83 -19.24 15.72
CA ARG A 615 -22.27 -19.49 15.54
C ARG A 615 -22.54 -20.39 14.34
N HIS A 616 -21.99 -20.03 13.19
CA HIS A 616 -22.30 -20.67 11.91
C HIS A 616 -21.54 -21.98 11.67
N LEU A 617 -20.30 -22.11 12.17
CA LEU A 617 -19.55 -23.37 12.09
C LEU A 617 -19.98 -24.41 13.14
N ALA A 618 -20.75 -24.01 14.16
CA ALA A 618 -21.18 -24.89 15.24
C ALA A 618 -21.88 -26.20 14.80
N PRO A 619 -22.78 -26.25 13.79
CA PRO A 619 -23.39 -27.51 13.35
C PRO A 619 -22.36 -28.50 12.79
N VAL A 620 -21.35 -28.00 12.05
CA VAL A 620 -20.24 -28.81 11.53
C VAL A 620 -19.36 -29.31 12.67
N VAL A 621 -18.95 -28.42 13.57
CA VAL A 621 -18.12 -28.77 14.73
C VAL A 621 -18.81 -29.82 15.62
N GLN A 622 -20.12 -29.67 15.86
CA GLN A 622 -20.92 -30.61 16.64
C GLN A 622 -21.11 -31.96 15.92
N LEU A 623 -21.33 -31.98 14.60
CA LEU A 623 -21.36 -33.22 13.81
C LEU A 623 -20.00 -33.96 13.87
N LEU A 624 -18.89 -33.22 13.72
CA LEU A 624 -17.54 -33.77 13.80
C LEU A 624 -17.21 -34.27 15.22
N GLN A 625 -17.66 -33.59 16.27
CA GLN A 625 -17.54 -34.03 17.66
C GLN A 625 -18.31 -35.33 17.90
N TRP A 626 -19.57 -35.41 17.43
CA TRP A 626 -20.39 -36.62 17.50
C TRP A 626 -19.69 -37.82 16.84
N LEU A 627 -19.21 -37.65 15.60
CA LEU A 627 -18.46 -38.67 14.85
C LEU A 627 -17.17 -39.15 15.54
N GLN A 628 -16.60 -38.37 16.47
CA GLN A 628 -15.41 -38.75 17.23
C GLN A 628 -15.72 -39.46 18.55
N CYS A 629 -16.84 -39.13 19.21
CA CYS A 629 -17.15 -39.64 20.55
C CYS A 629 -18.14 -40.82 20.55
N PHE A 630 -19.08 -40.91 19.60
CA PHE A 630 -20.23 -41.82 19.77
C PHE A 630 -19.85 -43.31 19.84
N SER A 631 -18.77 -43.72 19.15
CA SER A 631 -18.26 -45.11 19.19
C SER A 631 -17.69 -45.51 20.55
N SER A 632 -17.40 -44.55 21.43
CA SER A 632 -16.88 -44.78 22.78
C SER A 632 -17.94 -44.78 23.89
N LEU A 633 -19.14 -44.24 23.65
CA LEU A 633 -20.23 -44.13 24.64
C LEU A 633 -20.87 -45.49 25.00
N GLY A 634 -20.82 -46.47 24.10
CA GLY A 634 -21.31 -47.84 24.36
C GLY A 634 -22.83 -47.90 24.63
N GLU A 635 -23.19 -48.30 25.87
CA GLU A 635 -24.58 -48.30 26.37
C GLU A 635 -24.76 -47.41 27.61
N ASP A 636 -23.77 -46.56 27.93
CA ASP A 636 -23.85 -45.60 29.03
C ASP A 636 -24.87 -44.50 28.68
N LYS A 637 -25.92 -44.39 29.50
CA LYS A 637 -27.02 -43.44 29.29
C LYS A 637 -26.68 -42.04 29.75
N ASP A 638 -25.87 -41.91 30.80
CA ASP A 638 -25.59 -40.62 31.43
C ASP A 638 -24.51 -39.89 30.61
N ALA A 639 -23.47 -40.60 30.18
CA ALA A 639 -22.50 -40.08 29.22
C ALA A 639 -23.15 -39.69 27.88
N LEU A 640 -24.13 -40.48 27.40
CA LEU A 640 -24.91 -40.16 26.21
C LEU A 640 -25.82 -38.95 26.41
N ALA A 641 -26.45 -38.80 27.58
CA ALA A 641 -27.27 -37.63 27.92
C ALA A 641 -26.44 -36.33 27.94
N THR A 642 -25.31 -36.32 28.64
CA THR A 642 -24.39 -35.17 28.68
C THR A 642 -23.87 -34.83 27.28
N THR A 643 -23.53 -35.84 26.47
CA THR A 643 -23.11 -35.61 25.08
C THR A 643 -24.23 -34.98 24.24
N LEU A 644 -25.48 -35.45 24.35
CA LEU A 644 -26.61 -34.90 23.59
C LEU A 644 -26.97 -33.45 24.01
N GLN A 645 -26.71 -33.08 25.26
CA GLN A 645 -26.83 -31.70 25.75
C GLN A 645 -25.78 -30.77 25.14
N GLN A 646 -24.55 -31.25 24.94
CA GLN A 646 -23.44 -30.48 24.32
C GLN A 646 -23.59 -30.28 22.79
N LEU A 647 -24.57 -30.93 22.15
CA LEU A 647 -24.80 -30.88 20.70
C LEU A 647 -26.15 -30.21 20.35
N PRO A 648 -26.43 -28.95 20.77
CA PRO A 648 -27.74 -28.32 20.60
C PRO A 648 -28.16 -28.13 19.13
N ASN A 649 -27.20 -27.90 18.22
CA ASN A 649 -27.46 -27.43 16.85
C ASN A 649 -27.53 -28.57 15.83
N VAL A 650 -27.63 -29.83 16.28
CA VAL A 650 -27.76 -31.02 15.42
C VAL A 650 -28.99 -31.82 15.82
N SER A 651 -29.85 -32.11 14.86
CA SER A 651 -31.17 -32.73 15.09
C SER A 651 -31.08 -34.24 15.32
N ALA A 652 -32.12 -34.81 15.96
CA ALA A 652 -32.24 -36.25 16.16
C ALA A 652 -32.08 -37.05 14.85
N ARG A 653 -32.69 -36.55 13.76
CA ARG A 653 -32.63 -37.17 12.42
C ARG A 653 -31.19 -37.21 11.89
N GLN A 654 -30.47 -36.08 12.00
CA GLN A 654 -29.08 -35.96 11.55
C GLN A 654 -28.13 -36.87 12.34
N LEU A 655 -28.22 -36.89 13.68
CA LEU A 655 -27.42 -37.76 14.54
C LEU A 655 -27.62 -39.25 14.22
N LEU A 656 -28.88 -39.67 14.01
CA LEU A 656 -29.23 -41.04 13.65
C LEU A 656 -28.78 -41.41 12.22
N HIS A 657 -28.86 -40.46 11.28
CA HIS A 657 -28.36 -40.64 9.90
C HIS A 657 -26.84 -40.84 9.88
N ALA A 658 -26.09 -40.02 10.63
CA ALA A 658 -24.65 -40.15 10.78
C ALA A 658 -24.26 -41.54 11.33
N VAL A 659 -24.90 -42.01 12.41
CA VAL A 659 -24.61 -43.34 12.99
C VAL A 659 -24.98 -44.49 12.03
N LYS A 660 -26.10 -44.37 11.29
CA LYS A 660 -26.56 -45.37 10.30
C LYS A 660 -25.59 -45.52 9.11
N HIS A 661 -24.82 -44.48 8.80
CA HIS A 661 -23.94 -44.43 7.63
C HIS A 661 -22.45 -44.27 7.97
N TYR A 662 -22.12 -44.36 9.25
CA TYR A 662 -20.76 -44.40 9.78
C TYR A 662 -19.97 -45.62 9.31
N ARG A 663 -18.71 -45.41 8.94
CA ARG A 663 -17.76 -46.43 8.48
C ARG A 663 -16.81 -46.78 9.62
N ALA A 664 -17.22 -47.74 10.46
CA ALA A 664 -16.48 -48.11 11.66
C ALA A 664 -15.06 -48.64 11.37
N GLU A 665 -14.11 -48.22 12.20
CA GLU A 665 -12.70 -48.62 12.12
C GLU A 665 -12.47 -49.96 12.85
N VAL A 666 -11.43 -50.72 12.48
CA VAL A 666 -11.18 -52.05 13.06
C VAL A 666 -10.86 -51.96 14.55
N GLY A 667 -11.83 -52.33 15.39
CA GLY A 667 -11.76 -52.27 16.85
C GLY A 667 -12.91 -51.49 17.50
N GLU A 668 -13.58 -50.62 16.74
CA GLU A 668 -14.70 -49.81 17.25
C GLU A 668 -16.01 -50.62 17.40
N ARG A 669 -16.87 -50.19 18.33
CA ARG A 669 -18.23 -50.69 18.50
C ARG A 669 -19.22 -49.61 18.07
N THR A 670 -20.32 -50.01 17.42
CA THR A 670 -21.43 -49.12 17.08
C THR A 670 -22.49 -49.11 18.18
N LEU A 671 -23.33 -48.06 18.22
CA LEU A 671 -24.35 -47.89 19.25
C LEU A 671 -25.43 -48.99 19.21
N GLY A 672 -25.81 -49.47 20.39
CA GLY A 672 -26.89 -50.43 20.56
C GLY A 672 -28.28 -49.88 20.20
N LYS A 673 -29.22 -50.77 19.88
CA LYS A 673 -30.61 -50.39 19.52
C LYS A 673 -31.34 -49.62 20.63
N VAL A 674 -30.90 -49.74 21.89
CA VAL A 674 -31.42 -48.99 23.04
C VAL A 674 -30.97 -47.54 22.99
N ALA A 675 -29.69 -47.28 22.74
CA ALA A 675 -29.13 -45.93 22.62
C ALA A 675 -29.75 -45.16 21.43
N LEU A 676 -29.99 -45.83 20.29
CA LEU A 676 -30.65 -45.22 19.14
C LEU A 676 -32.07 -44.73 19.45
N LYS A 677 -32.85 -45.49 20.25
CA LYS A 677 -34.15 -45.02 20.73
C LYS A 677 -34.02 -43.86 21.71
N TYR A 678 -33.07 -43.92 22.62
CA TYR A 678 -32.84 -42.85 23.61
C TYR A 678 -32.47 -41.52 22.95
N ILE A 679 -31.63 -41.52 21.91
CA ILE A 679 -31.33 -40.32 21.10
C ILE A 679 -32.61 -39.72 20.53
N GLN A 680 -33.50 -40.55 19.98
CA GLN A 680 -34.79 -40.10 19.46
C GLN A 680 -35.68 -39.52 20.58
N GLU A 681 -35.83 -40.24 21.70
CA GLU A 681 -36.68 -39.86 22.84
C GLU A 681 -36.20 -38.62 23.63
N VAL A 682 -34.90 -38.29 23.59
CA VAL A 682 -34.32 -37.11 24.24
C VAL A 682 -34.42 -35.89 23.34
N LYS A 683 -34.03 -36.01 22.06
CA LYS A 683 -34.02 -34.89 21.11
C LYS A 683 -35.38 -34.61 20.45
N SER A 684 -36.40 -35.45 20.67
CA SER A 684 -37.79 -35.18 20.27
C SER A 684 -38.69 -34.63 21.38
N ARG A 685 -38.12 -34.23 22.53
CA ARG A 685 -38.86 -33.50 23.57
C ARG A 685 -38.78 -32.01 23.27
N PRO A 686 -39.90 -31.28 23.17
CA PRO A 686 -39.85 -29.82 23.12
C PRO A 686 -39.23 -29.29 24.42
N LYS A 687 -38.48 -28.19 24.34
CA LYS A 687 -38.01 -27.48 25.53
C LYS A 687 -39.23 -26.91 26.24
N VAL A 688 -39.35 -27.16 27.54
CA VAL A 688 -40.34 -26.44 28.37
C VAL A 688 -39.79 -25.04 28.62
N PRO A 689 -40.51 -23.95 28.29
CA PRO A 689 -40.09 -22.60 28.65
C PRO A 689 -40.02 -22.45 30.16
N VAL A 690 -38.87 -22.05 30.69
CA VAL A 690 -38.72 -21.77 32.12
C VAL A 690 -39.42 -20.44 32.41
N GLN A 691 -40.54 -20.51 33.14
CA GLN A 691 -41.23 -19.32 33.63
C GLN A 691 -40.42 -18.71 34.78
N PRO A 692 -40.21 -17.38 34.83
CA PRO A 692 -39.70 -16.71 36.01
C PRO A 692 -40.79 -16.67 37.10
N GLU A 693 -40.52 -17.29 38.25
CA GLU A 693 -41.38 -17.25 39.44
C GLU A 693 -41.45 -15.82 40.03
N PRO A 694 -42.61 -15.38 40.56
CA PRO A 694 -42.81 -14.00 41.02
C PRO A 694 -42.43 -13.81 42.50
N HIS A 695 -41.37 -13.05 42.78
CA HIS A 695 -41.08 -12.58 44.14
C HIS A 695 -41.90 -11.35 44.52
N SER A 696 -42.66 -11.46 45.62
CA SER A 696 -43.60 -10.45 46.12
C SER A 696 -42.97 -9.48 47.13
N ALA A 697 -43.55 -8.29 47.26
CA ALA A 697 -42.91 -7.14 47.89
C ALA A 697 -43.40 -6.78 49.31
N THR A 698 -42.50 -6.13 50.07
CA THR A 698 -42.75 -5.21 51.21
C THR A 698 -41.63 -4.17 51.15
N GLY A 699 -41.81 -2.84 51.06
CA GLY A 699 -42.64 -1.92 51.86
C GLY A 699 -41.69 -1.01 52.69
N SER A 700 -41.91 0.29 52.95
CA SER A 700 -43.03 1.22 52.68
C SER A 700 -42.63 2.70 52.93
N GLY A 701 -43.48 3.67 52.54
CA GLY A 701 -43.37 5.13 52.83
C GLY A 701 -42.80 5.98 51.66
N ALA A 702 -43.52 6.86 50.94
CA ALA A 702 -44.39 8.02 51.31
C ALA A 702 -43.57 9.18 51.93
N THR A 703 -43.66 10.47 51.55
CA THR A 703 -44.73 11.35 50.97
C THR A 703 -44.09 12.54 50.19
N GLN A 704 -44.69 13.35 49.30
CA GLN A 704 -46.07 13.50 48.74
C GLN A 704 -46.10 14.35 47.42
N SER A 705 -47.30 14.57 46.87
CA SER A 705 -47.72 15.28 45.62
C SER A 705 -48.07 16.78 45.84
N PRO A 706 -48.79 17.56 44.95
CA PRO A 706 -49.41 17.33 43.61
C PRO A 706 -48.95 18.38 42.54
N ALA A 707 -49.56 18.73 41.38
CA ALA A 707 -50.80 18.42 40.60
C ALA A 707 -50.51 18.72 39.07
N VAL A 708 -51.26 18.37 37.99
CA VAL A 708 -52.66 17.96 37.68
C VAL A 708 -53.65 19.15 37.66
N PRO A 709 -54.41 19.49 36.57
CA PRO A 709 -55.18 18.64 35.61
C PRO A 709 -54.75 18.78 34.11
N ALA A 710 -54.91 17.77 33.22
CA ALA A 710 -56.11 17.20 32.54
C ALA A 710 -56.68 18.11 31.41
N ASP A 711 -57.03 17.64 30.20
CA ASP A 711 -57.87 16.45 29.90
C ASP A 711 -57.66 15.82 28.47
N ALA A 712 -58.44 14.76 28.14
CA ALA A 712 -58.81 14.27 26.77
C ALA A 712 -57.90 13.31 25.91
N ALA A 713 -57.79 12.04 26.34
CA ALA A 713 -58.11 10.78 25.60
C ALA A 713 -57.56 10.38 24.18
N LEU A 714 -56.76 9.29 24.17
CA LEU A 714 -56.81 8.07 23.29
C LEU A 714 -56.43 8.13 21.78
N PRO A 715 -55.99 7.01 21.13
CA PRO A 715 -55.47 5.72 21.66
C PRO A 715 -54.17 5.17 20.99
N ASN A 716 -53.50 4.24 21.68
CA ASN A 716 -52.64 3.15 21.15
C ASN A 716 -51.59 3.45 20.06
N GLY A 717 -50.42 3.96 20.48
CA GLY A 717 -49.14 3.54 19.90
C GLY A 717 -48.52 2.45 20.79
N LYS A 718 -48.38 1.22 20.30
CA LYS A 718 -47.55 0.21 20.99
C LYS A 718 -46.08 0.58 20.79
N ALA A 719 -45.30 0.64 21.86
CA ALA A 719 -43.85 0.59 21.74
C ALA A 719 -43.48 -0.74 21.07
N LEU A 720 -42.85 -0.67 19.89
CA LEU A 720 -42.23 -1.82 19.28
C LEU A 720 -40.94 -2.10 20.05
N HIS A 721 -40.82 -3.32 20.57
CA HIS A 721 -39.53 -3.84 21.00
C HIS A 721 -38.57 -3.86 19.80
N PRO A 722 -37.24 -3.77 19.99
CA PRO A 722 -36.29 -4.03 18.91
C PRO A 722 -36.59 -5.40 18.28
N PRO A 723 -36.35 -5.58 16.97
CA PRO A 723 -36.63 -6.83 16.30
C PRO A 723 -35.74 -7.94 16.88
N ILE A 724 -36.31 -8.72 17.79
CA ILE A 724 -35.81 -10.06 18.09
C ILE A 724 -35.80 -10.79 16.75
N ILE A 725 -34.61 -10.97 16.18
CA ILE A 725 -34.40 -11.82 15.00
C ILE A 725 -35.13 -13.12 15.30
N PRO A 726 -36.06 -13.59 14.44
CA PRO A 726 -36.71 -14.86 14.66
C PRO A 726 -35.63 -15.93 14.83
N GLN A 727 -35.53 -16.49 16.04
CA GLN A 727 -35.01 -17.84 16.14
C GLN A 727 -35.97 -18.66 15.28
N PRO A 728 -35.48 -19.40 14.26
CA PRO A 728 -36.37 -20.15 13.38
C PRO A 728 -37.26 -21.03 14.25
N ASP A 729 -38.58 -20.92 14.07
CA ASP A 729 -39.55 -21.53 14.98
C ASP A 729 -39.19 -22.99 15.23
N GLU A 730 -39.02 -23.40 16.50
CA GLU A 730 -38.54 -24.75 16.84
C GLU A 730 -39.50 -25.87 16.37
N ASP A 731 -40.68 -25.49 15.85
CA ASP A 731 -41.74 -26.35 15.34
C ASP A 731 -41.53 -26.84 13.88
N GLU A 732 -40.72 -26.20 13.03
CA GLU A 732 -40.36 -26.72 11.68
C GLU A 732 -38.90 -27.20 11.58
N ALA A 733 -38.58 -28.24 12.34
CA ALA A 733 -37.37 -29.04 12.09
C ALA A 733 -37.43 -29.68 10.68
N PRO A 734 -36.48 -29.40 9.77
CA PRO A 734 -36.62 -29.71 8.34
C PRO A 734 -36.89 -31.19 8.05
N GLU A 735 -37.71 -31.45 7.02
CA GLU A 735 -37.99 -32.82 6.56
C GLU A 735 -36.76 -33.54 6.02
N THR A 736 -35.73 -32.78 5.60
CA THR A 736 -34.47 -33.28 5.06
C THR A 736 -33.38 -33.40 6.14
N ASN A 737 -32.35 -34.21 5.88
CA ASN A 737 -31.19 -34.35 6.78
C ASN A 737 -30.09 -33.29 6.57
N LEU A 738 -30.35 -32.27 5.73
CA LEU A 738 -29.37 -31.32 5.21
C LEU A 738 -29.71 -29.90 5.68
N LEU A 739 -28.71 -29.03 5.72
CA LEU A 739 -28.90 -27.58 5.90
C LEU A 739 -29.17 -26.93 4.53
N ASN A 740 -29.77 -25.73 4.52
CA ASN A 740 -30.02 -24.99 3.28
C ASN A 740 -28.88 -24.00 2.99
N PRO A 741 -27.94 -24.30 2.07
CA PRO A 741 -26.83 -23.39 1.76
C PRO A 741 -27.29 -22.14 1.00
N ALA A 742 -28.47 -22.18 0.38
CA ALA A 742 -29.05 -21.07 -0.38
C ALA A 742 -29.92 -20.12 0.49
N LEU A 743 -29.85 -20.24 1.82
CA LEU A 743 -30.45 -19.27 2.72
C LEU A 743 -29.56 -18.02 2.81
N LEU A 744 -30.10 -16.89 2.38
CA LEU A 744 -29.52 -15.58 2.68
C LEU A 744 -29.94 -15.15 4.09
N LEU A 745 -28.96 -14.74 4.91
CA LEU A 745 -29.22 -14.12 6.20
C LEU A 745 -29.88 -12.74 6.04
N PRO A 746 -30.68 -12.27 7.02
CA PRO A 746 -31.33 -10.96 6.95
C PRO A 746 -30.31 -9.81 6.82
N PHE A 747 -30.34 -9.12 5.67
CA PHE A 747 -29.49 -7.97 5.39
C PHE A 747 -30.08 -6.69 5.97
N HIS A 748 -29.23 -5.89 6.60
CA HIS A 748 -29.57 -4.59 7.15
C HIS A 748 -28.55 -3.55 6.66
N LEU A 749 -29.06 -2.41 6.17
CA LEU A 749 -28.20 -1.28 5.81
C LEU A 749 -27.68 -0.57 7.07
N PRO A 750 -26.50 0.05 7.02
CA PRO A 750 -26.04 0.93 8.08
C PRO A 750 -27.08 2.02 8.38
N THR A 751 -27.29 2.33 9.66
CA THR A 751 -28.21 3.39 10.07
C THR A 751 -27.65 4.76 9.70
N SER A 752 -28.50 5.80 9.69
CA SER A 752 -28.03 7.17 9.53
C SER A 752 -27.00 7.56 10.61
N THR A 753 -27.13 7.02 11.82
CA THR A 753 -26.17 7.19 12.92
C THR A 753 -24.82 6.55 12.58
N ASP A 754 -24.84 5.30 12.10
CA ASP A 754 -23.63 4.54 11.73
C ASP A 754 -22.85 5.27 10.63
N MET A 755 -23.55 5.76 9.59
CA MET A 755 -22.95 6.51 8.50
C MET A 755 -22.45 7.89 8.94
N LEU A 756 -23.15 8.58 9.85
CA LEU A 756 -22.69 9.84 10.43
C LEU A 756 -21.42 9.69 11.28
N ILE A 757 -21.27 8.57 11.99
CA ILE A 757 -20.06 8.27 12.79
C ILE A 757 -18.92 7.75 11.89
N SER A 758 -19.24 6.99 10.85
CA SER A 758 -18.25 6.35 9.96
C SER A 758 -17.69 7.32 8.92
N TYR A 759 -18.49 8.23 8.38
CA TYR A 759 -18.07 9.23 7.39
C TYR A 759 -17.88 10.66 7.97
N GLY A 760 -18.30 10.90 9.21
CA GLY A 760 -18.09 12.18 9.92
C GLY A 760 -16.96 12.13 10.97
N ALA A 761 -16.83 13.18 11.78
CA ALA A 761 -15.76 13.31 12.77
C ALA A 761 -15.95 12.47 14.06
N GLY A 762 -16.87 11.49 14.04
CA GLY A 762 -17.21 10.64 15.18
C GLY A 762 -17.88 11.38 16.34
N PHE A 763 -18.16 10.65 17.43
CA PHE A 763 -18.71 11.23 18.65
C PHE A 763 -17.79 12.33 19.20
N GLY A 764 -18.38 13.50 19.51
CA GLY A 764 -17.63 14.65 20.06
C GLY A 764 -16.74 15.39 19.05
N GLY A 765 -16.73 15.02 17.76
CA GLY A 765 -15.93 15.68 16.74
C GLY A 765 -14.41 15.42 16.85
N MET A 766 -14.03 14.28 17.45
CA MET A 766 -12.64 13.95 17.78
C MET A 766 -11.79 13.58 16.54
N ASN A 767 -12.42 13.06 15.47
CA ASN A 767 -11.75 12.53 14.27
C ASN A 767 -11.93 13.43 13.04
N LYS A 768 -11.62 14.73 13.13
CA LYS A 768 -11.82 15.70 12.03
C LYS A 768 -11.16 15.32 10.70
N GLU A 769 -10.02 14.65 10.74
CA GLU A 769 -9.34 14.13 9.55
C GLU A 769 -10.19 13.12 8.77
N ARG A 770 -11.00 12.30 9.47
CA ARG A 770 -11.90 11.33 8.83
C ARG A 770 -13.02 12.05 8.09
N GLU A 771 -13.63 13.06 8.70
CA GLU A 771 -14.67 13.86 8.04
C GLU A 771 -14.14 14.56 6.78
N ARG A 772 -12.93 15.15 6.85
CA ARG A 772 -12.30 15.82 5.70
C ARG A 772 -12.20 14.90 4.46
N ARG A 773 -11.93 13.60 4.62
CA ARG A 773 -11.86 12.62 3.51
C ARG A 773 -13.20 12.38 2.80
N TYR A 774 -14.32 12.61 3.48
CA TYR A 774 -15.66 12.39 2.94
C TYR A 774 -16.44 13.70 2.70
N ILE A 775 -15.76 14.85 2.62
CA ILE A 775 -16.38 16.10 2.17
C ILE A 775 -16.63 16.02 0.65
N PRO A 776 -17.86 16.25 0.16
CA PRO A 776 -18.18 16.24 -1.26
C PRO A 776 -17.34 17.26 -2.04
N SER A 777 -16.44 16.75 -2.88
CA SER A 777 -15.46 17.53 -3.63
C SER A 777 -15.09 16.82 -4.94
N VAL A 778 -14.59 17.57 -5.93
CA VAL A 778 -14.16 17.01 -7.22
C VAL A 778 -12.74 17.49 -7.50
N PRO A 779 -11.75 16.59 -7.64
CA PRO A 779 -10.38 17.00 -7.96
C PRO A 779 -10.32 17.80 -9.27
N PRO A 780 -9.47 18.84 -9.37
CA PRO A 780 -9.36 19.69 -10.57
C PRO A 780 -8.94 18.88 -11.80
N GLU A 781 -8.10 17.85 -11.61
CA GLU A 781 -7.71 16.88 -12.66
C GLU A 781 -8.90 16.09 -13.23
N PHE A 782 -9.97 15.92 -12.45
CA PHE A 782 -11.19 15.24 -12.90
C PHE A 782 -12.16 16.22 -13.56
N LEU A 783 -12.28 17.45 -13.06
CA LEU A 783 -13.07 18.51 -13.73
C LEU A 783 -12.58 18.75 -15.17
N ALA A 784 -11.26 18.69 -15.40
CA ALA A 784 -10.64 18.73 -16.73
C ALA A 784 -11.14 17.64 -17.72
N LYS A 785 -11.74 16.54 -17.24
CA LYS A 785 -12.32 15.46 -18.06
C LYS A 785 -13.79 15.73 -18.44
N LEU A 786 -14.40 16.79 -17.93
CA LEU A 786 -15.84 17.07 -18.04
C LEU A 786 -16.19 18.30 -18.89
N GLU A 787 -15.22 19.14 -19.28
CA GLU A 787 -15.47 20.35 -20.08
C GLU A 787 -15.98 20.02 -21.51
N PRO A 788 -17.01 20.72 -22.03
CA PRO A 788 -17.57 20.43 -23.36
C PRO A 788 -16.83 21.13 -24.52
N ASP A 789 -16.16 22.27 -24.28
CA ASP A 789 -15.39 23.00 -25.29
C ASP A 789 -13.90 22.58 -25.21
N GLY A 790 -13.44 21.84 -26.23
CA GLY A 790 -12.12 21.21 -26.22
C GLY A 790 -10.95 22.20 -26.37
N ASN A 791 -10.40 22.68 -25.25
CA ASN A 791 -9.04 23.22 -25.22
C ASN A 791 -8.17 22.72 -24.04
N ILE A 792 -8.72 21.88 -23.17
CA ILE A 792 -7.93 20.76 -22.63
C ILE A 792 -8.06 19.65 -23.69
N GLN A 793 -6.95 19.33 -24.36
CA GLN A 793 -6.88 18.04 -25.03
C GLN A 793 -6.89 16.98 -23.93
N PRO A 794 -7.88 16.07 -23.84
CA PRO A 794 -7.59 14.80 -23.22
C PRO A 794 -6.47 14.19 -24.05
N ILE A 795 -5.30 13.93 -23.46
CA ILE A 795 -4.27 13.12 -24.12
C ILE A 795 -4.71 11.65 -24.05
N VAL A 796 -5.85 11.38 -24.67
CA VAL A 796 -5.94 10.32 -25.67
C VAL A 796 -4.87 10.66 -26.70
N GLN A 797 -3.63 10.27 -26.39
CA GLN A 797 -2.58 10.19 -27.38
C GLN A 797 -3.13 9.27 -28.46
N GLU A 798 -3.39 9.83 -29.66
CA GLU A 798 -3.93 9.08 -30.79
C GLU A 798 -3.07 7.82 -30.97
N ALA A 799 -3.66 6.66 -30.69
CA ALA A 799 -2.91 5.51 -30.17
C ALA A 799 -1.72 5.15 -31.08
N ALA A 800 -0.51 5.30 -30.53
CA ALA A 800 0.73 5.17 -31.29
C ALA A 800 0.78 3.78 -31.94
N THR A 801 0.74 3.77 -33.27
CA THR A 801 0.43 2.56 -34.03
C THR A 801 1.59 1.56 -33.96
N PRO A 802 1.37 0.33 -33.46
CA PRO A 802 2.43 -0.65 -33.30
C PRO A 802 2.88 -1.19 -34.66
N VAL A 803 4.16 -0.98 -34.97
CA VAL A 803 4.84 -1.41 -36.19
C VAL A 803 5.42 -2.81 -35.96
N LYS A 804 5.14 -3.74 -36.87
CA LYS A 804 5.68 -5.11 -36.79
C LYS A 804 7.20 -5.07 -36.96
N SER A 805 7.92 -5.92 -36.22
CA SER A 805 9.39 -5.94 -36.16
C SER A 805 10.12 -6.04 -37.51
N GLY A 806 9.51 -6.65 -38.54
CA GLY A 806 10.06 -6.70 -39.90
C GLY A 806 9.78 -5.44 -40.75
N ASP A 807 8.78 -4.63 -40.39
CA ASP A 807 8.35 -3.46 -41.13
C ASP A 807 8.98 -2.15 -40.60
N ILE A 808 9.56 -2.17 -39.38
CA ILE A 808 10.19 -1.02 -38.69
C ILE A 808 11.18 -0.28 -39.59
N ASP A 809 12.17 -1.00 -40.13
CA ASP A 809 13.23 -0.39 -40.96
C ASP A 809 12.70 0.21 -42.26
N SER A 810 11.58 -0.31 -42.81
CA SER A 810 10.92 0.27 -43.98
C SER A 810 10.09 1.51 -43.64
N THR A 811 9.51 1.53 -42.43
CA THR A 811 8.67 2.62 -41.90
C THR A 811 9.50 3.86 -41.60
N PHE A 812 10.68 3.70 -41.00
CA PHE A 812 11.51 4.82 -40.52
C PHE A 812 12.71 5.17 -41.41
N ASN A 813 12.86 4.58 -42.61
CA ASN A 813 13.99 4.84 -43.52
C ASN A 813 14.17 6.32 -43.95
N GLY A 814 13.13 7.16 -43.81
CA GLY A 814 13.20 8.60 -44.05
C GLY A 814 13.46 9.48 -42.82
N SER A 815 13.50 8.90 -41.61
CA SER A 815 13.64 9.62 -40.33
C SER A 815 15.04 9.44 -39.73
N ILE A 816 15.48 10.42 -38.93
CA ILE A 816 16.77 10.41 -38.24
C ILE A 816 16.57 9.83 -36.83
N ASP A 817 17.46 8.94 -36.38
CA ASP A 817 17.53 8.52 -34.98
C ASP A 817 18.18 9.63 -34.13
N LEU A 818 17.36 10.44 -33.46
CA LEU A 818 17.77 11.64 -32.72
C LEU A 818 18.60 11.32 -31.47
N VAL A 819 18.52 10.09 -30.95
CA VAL A 819 19.31 9.61 -29.80
C VAL A 819 20.55 8.80 -30.21
N ASN A 820 20.90 8.75 -31.51
CA ASN A 820 22.08 8.04 -31.99
C ASN A 820 23.38 8.62 -31.43
N LYS A 821 24.16 7.79 -30.71
CA LYS A 821 25.45 8.17 -30.11
C LYS A 821 26.45 8.75 -31.10
N ALA A 822 26.41 8.31 -32.37
CA ALA A 822 27.30 8.80 -33.41
C ALA A 822 26.95 10.20 -33.94
N LEU A 823 25.80 10.77 -33.57
CA LEU A 823 25.49 12.19 -33.72
C LEU A 823 26.04 13.04 -32.57
N GLY A 824 26.43 12.42 -31.44
CA GLY A 824 26.86 13.12 -30.22
C GLY A 824 25.77 13.20 -29.15
N SER A 825 24.78 12.30 -29.16
CA SER A 825 23.86 12.15 -28.02
C SER A 825 24.64 11.69 -26.78
N ARG A 826 24.12 12.03 -25.59
CA ARG A 826 24.72 11.63 -24.32
C ARG A 826 23.66 11.29 -23.28
N ILE A 827 23.92 10.25 -22.49
CA ILE A 827 23.22 10.03 -21.23
C ILE A 827 23.64 11.14 -20.26
N LEU A 828 22.67 11.73 -19.54
CA LEU A 828 22.91 12.81 -18.57
C LEU A 828 22.74 12.36 -17.12
N ALA A 829 21.75 11.51 -16.88
CA ALA A 829 21.36 10.98 -15.58
C ALA A 829 20.53 9.70 -15.78
N PHE A 830 20.50 8.85 -14.76
CA PHE A 830 19.73 7.60 -14.71
C PHE A 830 19.40 7.27 -13.25
N SER A 831 18.43 6.37 -13.04
CA SER A 831 18.10 5.81 -11.72
C SER A 831 19.11 4.75 -11.25
N ASP A 832 19.45 3.80 -12.12
CA ASP A 832 20.35 2.67 -11.84
C ASP A 832 21.02 2.15 -13.14
N GLU A 833 22.15 1.45 -13.01
CA GLU A 833 22.88 0.78 -14.11
C GLU A 833 23.51 -0.56 -13.64
N TRP A 834 22.92 -1.22 -12.63
CA TRP A 834 23.62 -2.25 -11.83
C TRP A 834 24.21 -3.42 -12.62
N PHE A 835 23.47 -3.97 -13.60
CA PHE A 835 23.94 -5.12 -14.39
C PHE A 835 24.56 -4.70 -15.73
N ALA A 836 24.00 -3.68 -16.39
CA ALA A 836 24.53 -3.14 -17.64
C ALA A 836 24.17 -1.65 -17.85
N ALA A 837 25.08 -0.87 -18.45
CA ALA A 837 25.00 0.58 -18.53
C ALA A 837 24.03 1.12 -19.61
N ALA A 838 23.31 2.19 -19.30
CA ALA A 838 22.35 2.86 -20.18
C ALA A 838 23.00 3.51 -21.40
N ASP A 839 24.31 3.80 -21.33
CA ASP A 839 25.13 4.24 -22.47
C ASP A 839 25.10 3.27 -23.67
N ASN A 840 24.79 1.98 -23.44
CA ASN A 840 24.60 1.00 -24.51
C ASN A 840 23.35 1.27 -25.36
N LEU A 841 22.27 1.85 -24.80
CA LEU A 841 20.99 2.06 -25.47
C LEU A 841 21.10 2.82 -26.80
N THR A 842 21.96 3.85 -26.80
CA THR A 842 22.17 4.79 -27.91
C THR A 842 23.15 4.27 -28.97
N THR A 843 23.85 3.16 -28.69
CA THR A 843 24.95 2.63 -29.53
C THR A 843 24.43 2.19 -30.90
N PRO A 844 25.02 2.64 -32.03
CA PRO A 844 24.42 2.46 -33.36
C PRO A 844 24.48 1.03 -33.92
N THR A 845 25.29 0.13 -33.34
CA THR A 845 25.34 -1.27 -33.75
C THR A 845 24.16 -2.06 -33.17
N PRO A 846 23.68 -3.11 -33.87
CA PRO A 846 22.78 -4.10 -33.26
C PRO A 846 23.41 -4.70 -31.99
N PRO A 847 22.60 -5.13 -31.02
CA PRO A 847 23.09 -5.72 -29.79
C PRO A 847 23.72 -7.10 -30.04
N ILE A 848 24.76 -7.45 -29.28
CA ILE A 848 25.45 -8.74 -29.34
C ILE A 848 25.38 -9.51 -28.02
N ARG A 849 25.31 -10.84 -28.09
CA ARG A 849 25.37 -11.73 -26.92
C ARG A 849 26.73 -12.41 -26.82
N LYS A 850 27.31 -12.48 -25.62
CA LYS A 850 28.55 -13.23 -25.32
C LYS A 850 28.30 -14.27 -24.22
N PRO A 851 27.76 -15.46 -24.55
CA PRO A 851 27.52 -16.51 -23.56
C PRO A 851 28.80 -16.88 -22.80
N GLY A 852 28.70 -17.04 -21.48
CA GLY A 852 29.83 -17.38 -20.61
C GLY A 852 30.70 -16.20 -20.16
N VAL A 853 30.47 -14.98 -20.65
CA VAL A 853 31.12 -13.77 -20.13
C VAL A 853 30.30 -13.20 -18.96
N PHE A 854 30.96 -13.01 -17.82
CA PHE A 854 30.38 -12.45 -16.60
C PHE A 854 31.13 -11.17 -16.18
N THR A 855 30.39 -10.21 -15.63
CA THR A 855 30.90 -9.01 -14.94
C THR A 855 30.96 -9.28 -13.44
N TYR A 856 31.33 -8.28 -12.62
CA TYR A 856 31.20 -8.37 -11.17
C TYR A 856 29.74 -8.40 -10.69
N ALA A 857 28.79 -7.94 -11.51
CA ALA A 857 27.37 -7.83 -11.17
C ALA A 857 26.55 -9.04 -11.63
N GLY A 858 26.89 -9.65 -12.77
CA GLY A 858 26.11 -10.75 -13.35
C GLY A 858 26.66 -11.26 -14.68
N ALA A 859 25.79 -11.79 -15.54
CA ALA A 859 26.15 -12.08 -16.92
C ALA A 859 26.34 -10.76 -17.71
N TRP A 860 27.24 -10.74 -18.70
CA TRP A 860 27.42 -9.55 -19.54
C TRP A 860 26.31 -9.41 -20.59
N TYR A 861 25.65 -8.26 -20.59
CA TYR A 861 24.64 -7.86 -21.58
C TYR A 861 25.08 -6.62 -22.38
N ASP A 862 24.60 -6.54 -23.62
CA ASP A 862 24.78 -5.39 -24.52
C ASP A 862 23.50 -4.54 -24.52
N GLY A 863 23.30 -3.80 -23.43
CA GLY A 863 22.10 -3.02 -23.15
C GLY A 863 22.18 -2.28 -21.83
N TRP A 864 21.07 -1.70 -21.40
CA TRP A 864 20.81 -1.26 -20.04
C TRP A 864 20.16 -2.42 -19.28
N GLU A 865 20.56 -2.69 -18.04
CA GLU A 865 19.84 -3.59 -17.13
C GLU A 865 20.02 -3.14 -15.68
N THR A 866 18.91 -2.92 -14.98
CA THR A 866 18.86 -2.36 -13.63
C THR A 866 18.67 -3.42 -12.55
N ARG A 867 18.96 -3.05 -11.30
CA ARG A 867 18.74 -3.90 -10.12
C ARG A 867 17.26 -4.28 -9.98
N ARG A 868 17.01 -5.53 -9.60
CA ARG A 868 15.65 -6.06 -9.41
C ARG A 868 14.98 -5.52 -8.16
N HIS A 869 13.65 -5.45 -8.20
CA HIS A 869 12.78 -4.95 -7.13
C HIS A 869 13.07 -3.47 -6.85
N ASN A 870 12.99 -2.66 -7.90
CA ASN A 870 13.03 -1.21 -7.76
C ASN A 870 11.93 -0.75 -6.76
N PRO A 871 12.26 0.04 -5.71
CA PRO A 871 11.25 0.57 -4.79
C PRO A 871 10.48 1.76 -5.39
N GLU A 872 10.94 2.33 -6.51
CA GLU A 872 10.27 3.36 -7.28
C GLU A 872 9.38 2.72 -8.37
N ALA A 873 8.34 3.42 -8.81
CA ALA A 873 7.40 2.91 -9.83
C ALA A 873 8.03 2.65 -11.22
N PHE A 874 9.20 3.23 -11.50
CA PHE A 874 9.96 3.01 -12.74
C PHE A 874 11.44 3.36 -12.57
N ASP A 875 12.29 2.63 -13.28
CA ASP A 875 13.62 3.07 -13.63
C ASP A 875 13.57 4.07 -14.79
N TRP A 876 14.52 5.00 -14.86
CA TRP A 876 14.55 6.01 -15.90
C TRP A 876 15.97 6.39 -16.34
N VAL A 877 16.07 6.89 -17.57
CA VAL A 877 17.30 7.46 -18.13
C VAL A 877 16.99 8.72 -18.93
N VAL A 878 17.75 9.79 -18.68
CA VAL A 878 17.67 11.08 -19.37
C VAL A 878 18.79 11.18 -20.41
N ILE A 879 18.40 11.49 -21.65
CA ILE A 879 19.28 11.53 -22.83
C ILE A 879 19.19 12.91 -23.50
N ARG A 880 20.33 13.60 -23.64
CA ARG A 880 20.47 14.76 -24.55
C ARG A 880 20.49 14.25 -25.98
N LEU A 881 19.62 14.77 -26.84
CA LEU A 881 19.61 14.43 -28.27
C LEU A 881 20.94 14.83 -28.92
N GLY A 882 21.38 14.06 -29.92
CA GLY A 882 22.62 14.34 -30.68
C GLY A 882 22.53 15.51 -31.66
N VAL A 883 21.48 16.33 -31.54
CA VAL A 883 21.18 17.48 -32.40
C VAL A 883 20.69 18.64 -31.53
N ALA A 884 20.69 19.85 -32.09
CA ALA A 884 20.27 21.04 -31.34
C ALA A 884 18.85 20.88 -30.77
N SER A 885 17.88 20.55 -31.64
CA SER A 885 16.55 20.05 -31.27
C SER A 885 15.93 19.21 -32.41
N GLY A 886 14.86 18.46 -32.14
CA GLY A 886 14.15 17.67 -33.15
C GLY A 886 12.70 17.36 -32.81
N ARG A 887 11.87 17.14 -33.83
CA ARG A 887 10.47 16.68 -33.71
C ARG A 887 10.40 15.17 -33.85
N VAL A 888 9.58 14.49 -33.06
CA VAL A 888 9.51 13.02 -33.03
C VAL A 888 8.35 12.52 -33.90
N ASN A 889 8.63 11.45 -34.65
CA ASN A 889 7.70 10.74 -35.52
C ASN A 889 7.44 9.30 -35.02
N GLY A 890 8.41 8.67 -34.34
CA GLY A 890 8.23 7.35 -33.76
C GLY A 890 9.34 6.91 -32.80
N VAL A 891 9.14 5.76 -32.18
CA VAL A 891 10.02 5.14 -31.18
C VAL A 891 10.29 3.70 -31.56
N GLU A 892 11.51 3.20 -31.32
CA GLU A 892 11.80 1.77 -31.27
C GLU A 892 12.50 1.39 -29.96
N ILE A 893 12.13 0.23 -29.41
CA ILE A 893 12.72 -0.41 -28.24
C ILE A 893 13.06 -1.85 -28.59
N ASP A 894 14.36 -2.19 -28.56
CA ASP A 894 14.85 -3.56 -28.75
C ASP A 894 15.15 -4.19 -27.40
N THR A 895 14.49 -5.32 -27.08
CA THR A 895 14.72 -6.10 -25.86
C THR A 895 15.65 -7.30 -26.09
N ALA A 896 16.33 -7.39 -27.24
CA ALA A 896 17.19 -8.52 -27.63
C ALA A 896 18.01 -9.13 -26.48
N TYR A 897 17.92 -10.47 -26.38
CA TYR A 897 18.56 -11.33 -25.37
C TYR A 897 18.07 -11.20 -23.92
N PHE A 898 17.34 -10.14 -23.56
CA PHE A 898 16.57 -10.08 -22.32
C PHE A 898 15.28 -10.92 -22.47
N ASN A 899 15.07 -11.90 -21.61
CA ASN A 899 14.01 -12.90 -21.79
C ASN A 899 13.56 -13.46 -20.43
N GLY A 900 12.46 -12.90 -19.91
CA GLY A 900 12.05 -13.02 -18.51
C GLY A 900 12.72 -11.99 -17.58
N ASN A 901 13.57 -11.13 -18.13
CA ASN A 901 14.19 -9.97 -17.48
C ASN A 901 14.22 -8.73 -18.39
N GLN A 902 13.44 -8.71 -19.48
CA GLN A 902 13.25 -7.50 -20.28
C GLN A 902 12.40 -6.48 -19.51
N ALA A 903 12.49 -5.20 -19.88
CA ALA A 903 11.50 -4.19 -19.49
C ALA A 903 10.07 -4.71 -19.75
N PRO A 904 9.20 -4.82 -18.73
CA PRO A 904 7.81 -5.24 -18.92
C PRO A 904 7.03 -4.21 -19.73
N GLU A 905 7.17 -2.94 -19.37
CA GLU A 905 6.53 -1.81 -20.03
C GLU A 905 7.48 -0.60 -20.07
N ILE A 906 7.30 0.26 -21.07
CA ILE A 906 8.09 1.50 -21.26
C ILE A 906 7.19 2.71 -21.51
N ALA A 907 7.70 3.91 -21.23
CA ALA A 907 7.14 5.18 -21.69
C ALA A 907 8.27 6.14 -22.08
N VAL A 908 7.98 7.11 -22.95
CA VAL A 908 8.97 8.11 -23.41
C VAL A 908 8.40 9.52 -23.24
N GLN A 909 9.15 10.37 -22.55
CA GLN A 909 8.86 11.79 -22.36
C GLN A 909 9.97 12.63 -22.99
N GLY A 910 9.69 13.90 -23.30
CA GLY A 910 10.67 14.86 -23.80
C GLY A 910 10.48 16.25 -23.21
N CYS A 911 11.54 17.07 -23.29
CA CYS A 911 11.47 18.47 -22.93
C CYS A 911 12.32 19.35 -23.86
N PHE A 912 11.96 20.63 -23.93
CA PHE A 912 12.79 21.67 -24.53
C PHE A 912 13.42 22.48 -23.39
N ALA A 913 14.75 22.41 -23.28
CA ALA A 913 15.52 23.11 -22.27
C ALA A 913 16.79 23.68 -22.92
N LEU A 914 17.21 24.85 -22.46
CA LEU A 914 18.45 25.49 -22.91
C LEU A 914 19.66 24.87 -22.19
N ASP A 915 20.86 25.05 -22.74
CA ASP A 915 22.08 24.38 -22.24
C ASP A 915 22.48 24.84 -20.82
N ASP A 916 22.02 26.02 -20.37
CA ASP A 916 22.14 26.52 -18.99
C ASP A 916 21.16 25.86 -18.00
N GLN A 917 20.08 25.25 -18.49
CA GLN A 917 19.11 24.48 -17.70
C GLN A 917 19.45 22.99 -17.61
N GLU A 918 20.55 22.51 -18.21
CA GLU A 918 20.90 21.07 -18.23
C GLU A 918 21.14 20.49 -16.82
N SER A 919 21.40 21.33 -15.81
CA SER A 919 21.44 20.91 -14.40
C SER A 919 20.06 20.61 -13.80
N GLU A 920 19.02 21.31 -14.24
CA GLU A 920 17.64 21.13 -13.75
C GLU A 920 17.03 19.84 -14.33
N VAL A 921 17.25 19.61 -15.62
CA VAL A 921 16.76 18.43 -16.38
C VAL A 921 17.38 17.10 -15.88
N LYS A 922 18.47 17.16 -15.13
CA LYS A 922 19.10 15.99 -14.47
C LYS A 922 18.44 15.61 -13.14
N SER A 923 17.60 16.48 -12.57
CA SER A 923 16.87 16.16 -11.33
C SER A 923 15.78 15.13 -11.59
N LYS A 924 15.55 14.22 -10.62
CA LYS A 924 14.42 13.29 -10.61
C LYS A 924 13.09 14.07 -10.73
N ASP A 925 13.03 15.20 -10.04
CA ASP A 925 11.83 15.99 -9.75
C ASP A 925 11.60 17.12 -10.77
N PHE A 926 12.25 17.06 -11.94
CA PHE A 926 12.02 18.03 -13.02
C PHE A 926 10.59 17.89 -13.58
N VAL A 927 9.77 18.92 -13.41
CA VAL A 927 8.33 18.89 -13.78
C VAL A 927 8.10 19.13 -15.29
N GLY A 928 9.07 19.69 -16.02
CA GLY A 928 8.93 20.08 -17.43
C GLY A 928 8.94 18.94 -18.47
N TRP A 929 8.58 17.71 -18.10
CA TRP A 929 8.52 16.55 -19.00
C TRP A 929 7.14 16.43 -19.67
N GLU A 930 7.13 16.30 -21.00
CA GLU A 930 5.94 16.10 -21.83
C GLU A 930 5.93 14.70 -22.44
N THR A 931 4.83 13.97 -22.32
CA THR A 931 4.76 12.57 -22.79
C THR A 931 4.70 12.50 -24.32
N ILE A 932 5.71 11.87 -24.92
CA ILE A 932 5.84 11.61 -26.36
C ILE A 932 5.19 10.27 -26.72
N LEU A 933 5.39 9.26 -25.86
CA LEU A 933 4.78 7.93 -25.95
C LEU A 933 4.34 7.51 -24.55
N ALA A 934 3.04 7.28 -24.38
CA ALA A 934 2.45 6.73 -23.17
C ALA A 934 2.95 5.29 -22.91
N LYS A 935 2.53 4.70 -21.80
CA LYS A 935 2.95 3.35 -21.39
C LYS A 935 2.63 2.31 -22.48
N GLN A 936 3.61 1.48 -22.85
CA GLN A 936 3.51 0.42 -23.86
C GLN A 936 4.18 -0.87 -23.36
N GLU A 937 3.57 -2.04 -23.60
CA GLU A 937 4.11 -3.35 -23.25
C GLU A 937 5.32 -3.75 -24.12
N CYS A 938 6.29 -4.45 -23.54
CA CYS A 938 7.49 -4.95 -24.19
C CYS A 938 7.68 -6.47 -23.96
N GLY A 939 7.59 -7.23 -25.06
CA GLY A 939 7.84 -8.67 -25.09
C GLY A 939 9.33 -9.04 -25.02
N PRO A 940 9.65 -10.31 -24.69
CA PRO A 940 11.02 -10.78 -24.52
C PRO A 940 11.80 -10.85 -25.83
N SER A 941 13.05 -10.39 -25.81
CA SER A 941 14.06 -10.57 -26.86
C SER A 941 13.63 -10.20 -28.29
N GLN A 942 12.92 -9.08 -28.47
CA GLN A 942 12.41 -8.63 -29.78
C GLN A 942 12.45 -7.11 -29.96
N ARG A 943 12.40 -6.66 -31.23
CA ARG A 943 12.24 -5.24 -31.61
C ARG A 943 10.76 -4.85 -31.57
N HIS A 944 10.47 -3.75 -30.88
CA HIS A 944 9.18 -3.07 -30.86
C HIS A 944 9.32 -1.72 -31.57
N GLY A 945 8.31 -1.31 -32.33
CA GLY A 945 8.28 0.00 -32.95
C GLY A 945 6.88 0.61 -32.84
N TRP A 946 6.81 1.92 -32.61
CA TRP A 946 5.57 2.67 -32.56
C TRP A 946 5.69 3.92 -33.44
N LEU A 947 4.75 4.07 -34.37
CA LEU A 947 4.61 5.25 -35.23
C LEU A 947 3.52 6.15 -34.63
N LEU A 948 3.87 7.40 -34.31
CA LEU A 948 2.92 8.39 -33.83
C LEU A 948 1.93 8.74 -34.95
N SER A 949 0.67 8.99 -34.62
CA SER A 949 -0.37 9.39 -35.59
C SER A 949 0.02 10.64 -36.40
N LYS A 950 0.75 11.55 -35.73
CA LYS A 950 1.22 12.83 -36.22
C LYS A 950 2.59 13.10 -35.60
N MET A 951 3.53 13.61 -36.39
CA MET A 951 4.82 14.11 -35.89
C MET A 951 4.61 15.29 -34.92
N THR A 952 5.39 15.34 -33.83
CA THR A 952 5.16 16.28 -32.73
C THR A 952 5.27 17.75 -33.17
N ASP A 953 4.29 18.58 -32.81
CA ASP A 953 4.32 20.02 -33.15
C ASP A 953 5.47 20.75 -32.46
N LYS A 954 5.76 20.38 -31.20
CA LYS A 954 6.94 20.84 -30.45
C LYS A 954 8.19 20.07 -30.87
N ALA A 955 9.33 20.76 -30.85
CA ALA A 955 10.64 20.15 -30.90
C ALA A 955 11.18 19.94 -29.49
N TYR A 956 11.98 18.90 -29.29
CA TYR A 956 12.59 18.54 -28.01
C TYR A 956 14.12 18.61 -28.09
N THR A 957 14.76 18.66 -26.93
CA THR A 957 16.23 18.76 -26.73
C THR A 957 16.77 17.59 -25.92
N HIS A 958 15.92 17.06 -25.04
CA HIS A 958 16.17 15.95 -24.15
C HIS A 958 14.98 15.00 -24.18
N VAL A 959 15.21 13.73 -23.91
CA VAL A 959 14.16 12.73 -23.64
C VAL A 959 14.44 11.94 -22.38
N ARG A 960 13.39 11.54 -21.68
CA ARG A 960 13.40 10.60 -20.56
C ARG A 960 12.72 9.31 -21.01
N LEU A 961 13.48 8.22 -21.08
CA LEU A 961 12.93 6.87 -21.20
C LEU A 961 12.62 6.36 -19.79
N GLN A 962 11.44 5.77 -19.61
CA GLN A 962 10.97 5.15 -18.37
C GLN A 962 10.74 3.65 -18.62
N MET A 963 11.08 2.82 -17.63
CA MET A 963 10.99 1.36 -17.64
C MET A 963 10.29 0.90 -16.36
N PHE A 964 9.16 0.22 -16.47
CA PHE A 964 8.26 -0.04 -15.34
C PHE A 964 8.28 -1.53 -14.94
N PRO A 965 8.63 -1.90 -13.69
CA PRO A 965 9.31 -1.10 -12.65
C PRO A 965 10.85 -1.16 -12.76
N ASP A 966 11.39 -2.29 -13.23
CA ASP A 966 12.80 -2.60 -13.48
C ASP A 966 12.94 -3.63 -14.61
N GLY A 967 14.15 -3.85 -15.11
CA GLY A 967 14.42 -4.83 -16.18
C GLY A 967 15.60 -4.47 -17.06
N GLY A 968 15.59 -4.94 -18.31
CA GLY A 968 16.62 -4.67 -19.31
C GLY A 968 16.11 -4.31 -20.70
N ILE A 969 16.84 -3.42 -21.37
CA ILE A 969 16.58 -2.92 -22.73
C ILE A 969 17.90 -2.91 -23.51
N ALA A 970 17.94 -3.52 -24.69
CA ALA A 970 19.15 -3.61 -25.51
C ALA A 970 19.44 -2.31 -26.27
N ARG A 971 18.44 -1.72 -26.95
CA ARG A 971 18.56 -0.45 -27.68
C ARG A 971 17.29 0.41 -27.58
N PHE A 972 17.47 1.72 -27.69
CA PHE A 972 16.40 2.71 -27.83
C PHE A 972 16.67 3.59 -29.06
N ARG A 973 15.65 3.83 -29.88
CA ARG A 973 15.69 4.73 -31.05
C ARG A 973 14.56 5.75 -30.96
N LEU A 974 14.85 6.97 -31.37
CA LEU A 974 13.90 8.06 -31.41
C LEU A 974 13.88 8.66 -32.81
N TYR A 975 12.96 8.17 -33.65
CA TYR A 975 12.87 8.55 -35.05
C TYR A 975 12.16 9.89 -35.21
N GLY A 976 12.78 10.83 -35.92
CA GLY A 976 12.23 12.17 -36.10
C GLY A 976 12.87 13.00 -37.22
N GLU A 977 12.46 14.26 -37.31
CA GLU A 977 13.11 15.29 -38.14
C GLU A 977 13.88 16.27 -37.24
N VAL A 978 15.09 16.64 -37.69
CA VAL A 978 15.96 17.59 -36.98
C VAL A 978 15.52 19.02 -37.27
N VAL A 979 15.43 19.85 -36.23
CA VAL A 979 15.17 21.28 -36.36
C VAL A 979 16.51 22.03 -36.26
N PRO A 980 17.06 22.52 -37.38
CA PRO A 980 18.41 23.09 -37.41
C PRO A 980 18.46 24.47 -36.74
N VAL A 981 19.47 24.71 -35.92
CA VAL A 981 19.83 26.06 -35.46
C VAL A 981 20.64 26.73 -36.56
N LEU A 982 20.05 27.74 -37.19
CA LEU A 982 20.65 28.40 -38.34
C LEU A 982 21.53 29.59 -37.95
N PRO A 983 22.64 29.82 -38.67
CA PRO A 983 23.40 31.06 -38.54
C PRO A 983 22.54 32.31 -38.73
N GLN A 984 22.87 33.37 -37.99
CA GLN A 984 22.16 34.65 -38.11
C GLN A 984 22.44 35.29 -39.48
N ASP A 985 23.69 35.26 -39.94
CA ASP A 985 24.03 35.74 -41.30
C ASP A 985 23.53 34.76 -42.38
N VAL A 986 22.98 35.32 -43.45
CA VAL A 986 22.62 34.60 -44.69
C VAL A 986 23.88 34.23 -45.49
N GLY A 987 24.95 35.01 -45.34
CA GLY A 987 26.24 34.81 -46.00
C GLY A 987 27.16 33.74 -45.38
N GLU A 988 26.79 33.12 -44.25
CA GLU A 988 27.67 32.15 -43.58
C GLU A 988 27.69 30.80 -44.30
N ILE A 989 28.90 30.22 -44.47
CA ILE A 989 29.10 28.95 -45.18
C ILE A 989 29.10 27.79 -44.16
N PHE A 990 28.10 26.92 -44.23
CA PHE A 990 27.94 25.74 -43.37
C PHE A 990 27.68 24.46 -44.18
N ASP A 991 27.79 23.30 -43.54
CA ASP A 991 27.56 22.00 -44.20
C ASP A 991 26.06 21.71 -44.36
N LEU A 992 25.54 21.93 -45.56
CA LEU A 992 24.14 21.71 -45.94
C LEU A 992 23.75 20.22 -45.91
N ALA A 993 24.72 19.30 -45.93
CA ALA A 993 24.49 17.86 -45.92
C ALA A 993 24.54 17.24 -44.50
N ALA A 994 25.02 17.97 -43.48
CA ALA A 994 25.16 17.42 -42.14
C ALA A 994 23.80 17.03 -41.52
N THR A 995 23.74 15.89 -40.83
CA THR A 995 22.50 15.43 -40.17
C THR A 995 22.02 16.40 -39.09
N VAL A 996 22.95 17.04 -38.37
CA VAL A 996 22.64 18.10 -37.38
C VAL A 996 21.96 19.33 -37.99
N ASN A 997 22.08 19.51 -39.31
CA ASN A 997 21.44 20.59 -40.07
C ASN A 997 20.18 20.13 -40.83
N GLY A 998 19.71 18.89 -40.62
CA GLY A 998 18.55 18.29 -41.31
C GLY A 998 18.89 17.43 -42.55
N GLY A 999 20.18 17.20 -42.84
CA GLY A 999 20.59 16.37 -43.97
C GLY A 999 20.24 14.89 -43.80
N VAL A 1000 19.62 14.28 -44.82
CA VAL A 1000 19.15 12.87 -44.81
C VAL A 1000 19.67 12.13 -46.04
N ALA A 1001 20.30 10.97 -45.85
CA ALA A 1001 20.62 10.07 -46.95
C ALA A 1001 19.37 9.23 -47.29
N VAL A 1002 18.81 9.43 -48.48
CA VAL A 1002 17.47 8.93 -48.84
C VAL A 1002 17.54 7.55 -49.51
N ALA A 1003 18.51 7.34 -50.40
CA ALA A 1003 18.65 6.11 -51.18
C ALA A 1003 20.12 5.86 -51.56
N CYS A 1004 20.47 4.61 -51.85
CA CYS A 1004 21.80 4.20 -52.29
C CYS A 1004 21.72 2.92 -53.15
N SER A 1005 22.78 2.60 -53.89
CA SER A 1005 22.87 1.39 -54.73
C SER A 1005 23.04 0.10 -53.91
N ASP A 1006 23.99 0.09 -52.98
CA ASP A 1006 24.34 -1.05 -52.13
C ASP A 1006 24.75 -0.56 -50.72
N GLN A 1007 24.64 -1.45 -49.73
CA GLN A 1007 25.24 -1.28 -48.40
C GLN A 1007 25.80 -2.65 -48.00
N HIS A 1008 27.13 -2.81 -48.07
CA HIS A 1008 27.79 -4.04 -47.63
C HIS A 1008 28.21 -3.96 -46.17
N PHE A 1009 28.83 -2.85 -45.79
CA PHE A 1009 29.24 -2.53 -44.42
C PHE A 1009 28.99 -1.05 -44.14
N GLY A 1010 28.61 -0.74 -42.89
CA GLY A 1010 28.12 0.57 -42.51
C GLY A 1010 26.76 0.92 -43.14
N LYS A 1011 26.33 2.18 -42.99
CA LYS A 1011 25.05 2.71 -43.49
C LYS A 1011 25.26 3.97 -44.32
N LYS A 1012 24.41 4.20 -45.32
CA LYS A 1012 24.36 5.42 -46.15
C LYS A 1012 24.32 6.70 -45.29
N ASP A 1013 23.64 6.62 -44.16
CA ASP A 1013 23.41 7.72 -43.21
C ASP A 1013 24.71 8.13 -42.48
N ASN A 1014 25.68 7.21 -42.36
CA ASN A 1014 26.96 7.47 -41.69
C ASN A 1014 27.77 8.58 -42.38
N LEU A 1015 27.54 8.81 -43.67
CA LEU A 1015 28.22 9.83 -44.46
C LEU A 1015 27.99 11.27 -43.97
N LEU A 1016 26.92 11.50 -43.21
CA LEU A 1016 26.43 12.81 -42.82
C LEU A 1016 26.69 13.14 -41.33
N LEU A 1017 27.05 12.12 -40.55
CA LEU A 1017 27.40 12.20 -39.12
C LEU A 1017 28.57 13.18 -38.86
N PRO A 1018 28.73 13.74 -37.65
CA PRO A 1018 29.90 14.53 -37.27
C PRO A 1018 31.23 13.75 -37.35
N GLY A 1019 32.34 14.49 -37.27
CA GLY A 1019 33.71 13.97 -37.25
C GLY A 1019 34.14 13.21 -38.50
N ARG A 1020 35.22 12.41 -38.35
CA ARG A 1020 35.79 11.50 -39.37
C ARG A 1020 35.70 10.02 -38.99
N GLY A 1021 35.02 9.69 -37.91
CA GLY A 1021 34.85 8.31 -37.43
C GLY A 1021 36.11 7.64 -36.84
N VAL A 1022 35.93 6.42 -36.31
CA VAL A 1022 36.94 5.68 -35.52
C VAL A 1022 37.59 4.54 -36.31
N ASP A 1023 36.82 3.83 -37.14
CA ASP A 1023 37.29 2.70 -37.96
C ASP A 1023 36.59 2.71 -39.34
N MET A 1024 36.35 1.57 -40.00
CA MET A 1024 35.60 1.54 -41.27
C MET A 1024 34.07 1.47 -41.10
N GLY A 1025 33.57 0.84 -40.04
CA GLY A 1025 32.15 0.51 -39.84
C GLY A 1025 31.22 1.72 -39.67
N ASP A 1026 31.75 2.85 -39.18
CA ASP A 1026 31.03 4.14 -39.11
C ASP A 1026 31.15 4.99 -40.40
N GLY A 1027 31.35 4.34 -41.56
CA GLY A 1027 31.24 4.92 -42.91
C GLY A 1027 30.15 4.23 -43.75
N TRP A 1028 30.24 4.33 -45.07
CA TRP A 1028 29.42 3.57 -46.03
C TRP A 1028 30.36 2.84 -47.00
N GLU A 1029 30.21 1.51 -47.11
CA GLU A 1029 31.00 0.65 -48.00
C GLU A 1029 30.11 -0.30 -48.81
N THR A 1030 30.42 -0.46 -50.09
CA THR A 1030 29.69 -1.32 -51.04
C THR A 1030 30.44 -2.62 -51.41
N LYS A 1031 29.74 -3.59 -52.00
CA LYS A 1031 30.33 -4.85 -52.47
C LYS A 1031 31.29 -4.60 -53.64
N ARG A 1032 32.49 -5.18 -53.55
CA ARG A 1032 33.46 -5.19 -54.66
C ARG A 1032 32.84 -5.73 -55.95
N SER A 1033 32.73 -4.86 -56.95
CA SER A 1033 32.18 -5.15 -58.26
C SER A 1033 33.19 -5.83 -59.19
N ARG A 1034 32.74 -6.23 -60.38
CA ARG A 1034 33.56 -6.89 -61.43
C ARG A 1034 33.10 -6.50 -62.83
N GLY A 1035 33.35 -5.26 -63.25
CA GLY A 1035 33.03 -4.77 -64.60
C GLY A 1035 33.08 -3.26 -64.67
N GLU A 1036 32.37 -2.68 -65.64
CA GLU A 1036 31.92 -1.28 -65.54
C GLU A 1036 30.72 -1.25 -64.58
N HIS A 1037 30.93 -0.68 -63.40
CA HIS A 1037 29.94 -0.49 -62.35
C HIS A 1037 30.16 0.88 -61.71
N VAL A 1038 29.11 1.44 -61.11
CA VAL A 1038 29.19 2.61 -60.23
C VAL A 1038 28.23 2.43 -59.07
N ASP A 1039 28.70 2.75 -57.86
CA ASP A 1039 27.84 2.85 -56.69
C ASP A 1039 27.49 4.29 -56.39
N TRP A 1040 26.33 4.53 -55.77
CA TRP A 1040 25.82 5.88 -55.56
C TRP A 1040 24.98 6.00 -54.28
N VAL A 1041 24.87 7.23 -53.80
CA VAL A 1041 24.03 7.62 -52.66
C VAL A 1041 23.42 9.01 -52.91
N ILE A 1042 22.12 9.14 -52.64
CA ILE A 1042 21.34 10.36 -52.78
C ILE A 1042 21.08 10.94 -51.40
N VAL A 1043 21.43 12.22 -51.22
CA VAL A 1043 21.30 13.00 -49.99
C VAL A 1043 20.33 14.15 -50.23
N ARG A 1044 19.29 14.26 -49.40
CA ARG A 1044 18.49 15.49 -49.22
C ARG A 1044 19.33 16.43 -48.34
N LEU A 1045 19.64 17.62 -48.83
CA LEU A 1045 20.25 18.67 -48.02
C LEU A 1045 19.22 19.17 -47.00
N GLY A 1046 19.68 19.54 -45.80
CA GLY A 1046 18.79 20.02 -44.74
C GLY A 1046 18.11 21.35 -45.08
N LEU A 1047 18.73 22.15 -45.95
CA LEU A 1047 18.13 23.31 -46.61
C LEU A 1047 18.57 23.39 -48.08
N PRO A 1048 17.71 23.91 -48.98
CA PRO A 1048 18.14 24.37 -50.30
C PRO A 1048 19.23 25.44 -50.18
N GLY A 1049 20.30 25.33 -50.97
CA GLY A 1049 21.43 26.24 -50.86
C GLY A 1049 22.39 26.22 -52.04
N ILE A 1050 23.24 27.25 -52.11
CA ILE A 1050 24.26 27.41 -53.16
C ILE A 1050 25.56 26.79 -52.64
N ILE A 1051 26.06 25.78 -53.37
CA ILE A 1051 27.28 25.04 -53.03
C ILE A 1051 28.51 25.93 -53.29
N ASP A 1052 29.39 26.02 -52.29
CA ASP A 1052 30.66 26.77 -52.38
C ASP A 1052 31.87 25.79 -52.40
N ARG A 1053 31.81 24.72 -51.60
CA ARG A 1053 32.86 23.69 -51.48
C ARG A 1053 32.27 22.31 -51.22
N LEU A 1054 32.90 21.28 -51.79
CA LEU A 1054 32.64 19.87 -51.42
C LEU A 1054 33.85 19.29 -50.66
N VAL A 1055 33.60 18.38 -49.71
CA VAL A 1055 34.65 17.51 -49.15
C VAL A 1055 34.17 16.07 -49.17
N ILE A 1056 34.99 15.15 -49.69
CA ILE A 1056 34.72 13.71 -49.69
C ILE A 1056 35.84 13.02 -48.90
N ASP A 1057 35.50 12.47 -47.74
CA ASP A 1057 36.47 11.85 -46.83
C ASP A 1057 36.48 10.34 -47.00
N THR A 1058 37.67 9.75 -47.12
CA THR A 1058 37.92 8.30 -47.18
C THR A 1058 38.62 7.75 -45.93
N ALA A 1059 38.54 8.46 -44.79
CA ALA A 1059 39.14 8.03 -43.52
C ALA A 1059 38.92 6.54 -43.22
N HIS A 1060 39.97 5.88 -42.74
CA HIS A 1060 40.10 4.45 -42.43
C HIS A 1060 39.96 3.48 -43.60
N PHE A 1061 39.34 3.88 -44.73
CA PHE A 1061 39.29 3.09 -45.96
C PHE A 1061 40.65 3.10 -46.67
N ARG A 1062 41.49 2.12 -46.35
CA ARG A 1062 42.91 2.05 -46.79
C ARG A 1062 43.18 1.13 -47.98
N GLY A 1063 42.38 0.06 -48.13
CA GLY A 1063 42.52 -0.93 -49.23
C GLY A 1063 41.26 -1.10 -50.08
N ASN A 1064 40.24 -0.30 -49.79
CA ASN A 1064 38.85 -0.39 -50.26
C ASN A 1064 38.24 1.00 -50.49
N TYR A 1065 39.03 2.07 -50.53
CA TYR A 1065 38.57 3.38 -50.99
C TYR A 1065 38.26 3.32 -52.49
N PRO A 1066 37.29 4.11 -53.00
CA PRO A 1066 36.94 4.10 -54.42
C PRO A 1066 38.07 4.68 -55.28
N GLN A 1067 38.19 4.23 -56.53
CA GLN A 1067 39.20 4.71 -57.47
C GLN A 1067 38.93 6.16 -57.92
N LYS A 1068 37.65 6.50 -58.11
CA LYS A 1068 37.20 7.87 -58.40
C LYS A 1068 35.90 8.20 -57.68
N VAL A 1069 35.65 9.50 -57.54
CA VAL A 1069 34.41 10.07 -57.00
C VAL A 1069 33.89 11.19 -57.94
N GLN A 1070 32.57 11.27 -58.07
CA GLN A 1070 31.84 12.22 -58.92
C GLN A 1070 30.60 12.70 -58.15
N VAL A 1071 30.18 13.96 -58.34
CA VAL A 1071 29.03 14.51 -57.60
C VAL A 1071 28.09 15.25 -58.55
N PHE A 1072 26.80 14.94 -58.43
CA PHE A 1072 25.70 15.64 -59.09
C PHE A 1072 24.84 16.35 -58.04
N ALA A 1073 24.08 17.35 -58.46
CA ALA A 1073 23.05 17.98 -57.65
C ALA A 1073 21.75 18.18 -58.44
N ALA A 1074 20.63 18.33 -57.73
CA ALA A 1074 19.32 18.59 -58.30
C ALA A 1074 18.58 19.68 -57.51
N LEU A 1075 17.70 20.41 -58.23
CA LEU A 1075 16.86 21.46 -57.68
C LEU A 1075 15.81 20.88 -56.72
N GLN A 1076 15.07 21.74 -56.03
CA GLN A 1076 14.00 21.32 -55.13
C GLN A 1076 12.84 20.67 -55.89
N SER A 1077 12.38 19.53 -55.37
CA SER A 1077 11.24 18.75 -55.86
C SER A 1077 10.57 18.03 -54.68
N ASP A 1078 9.25 17.81 -54.75
CA ASP A 1078 8.49 17.19 -53.65
C ASP A 1078 8.86 15.73 -53.39
N THR A 1079 9.43 15.06 -54.38
CA THR A 1079 10.00 13.71 -54.28
C THR A 1079 11.48 13.71 -54.66
N PRO A 1080 12.31 12.81 -54.07
CA PRO A 1080 13.72 12.69 -54.42
C PRO A 1080 13.88 12.19 -55.86
N PRO A 1081 14.73 12.81 -56.70
CA PRO A 1081 14.92 12.35 -58.07
C PRO A 1081 15.53 10.94 -58.15
N SER A 1082 14.97 10.06 -58.99
CA SER A 1082 15.58 8.76 -59.28
C SER A 1082 17.02 8.92 -59.82
N HIS A 1083 17.89 7.95 -59.54
CA HIS A 1083 19.32 8.03 -59.88
C HIS A 1083 19.61 8.26 -61.38
N ASP A 1084 18.77 7.74 -62.28
CA ASP A 1084 18.84 7.90 -63.75
C ASP A 1084 18.20 9.19 -64.28
N SER A 1085 17.62 10.04 -63.41
CA SER A 1085 16.85 11.21 -63.84
C SER A 1085 17.71 12.25 -64.58
N HIS A 1086 17.19 12.77 -65.71
CA HIS A 1086 17.79 13.92 -66.41
C HIS A 1086 17.78 15.24 -65.62
N SER A 1087 17.25 15.24 -64.38
CA SER A 1087 17.31 16.39 -63.47
C SER A 1087 18.65 16.53 -62.72
N TRP A 1088 19.52 15.52 -62.78
CA TRP A 1088 20.86 15.56 -62.17
C TRP A 1088 21.83 16.41 -63.00
N ILE A 1089 22.27 17.54 -62.44
CA ILE A 1089 23.32 18.40 -63.01
C ILE A 1089 24.67 17.97 -62.42
N GLU A 1090 25.71 17.80 -63.25
CA GLU A 1090 27.06 17.49 -62.76
C GLU A 1090 27.68 18.71 -62.08
N ILE A 1091 28.16 18.53 -60.85
CA ILE A 1091 28.84 19.56 -60.05
C ILE A 1091 30.34 19.26 -59.93
N LEU A 1092 30.71 17.98 -59.76
CA LEU A 1092 32.10 17.54 -59.72
C LEU A 1092 32.32 16.41 -60.74
N PRO A 1093 33.09 16.64 -61.83
CA PRO A 1093 33.44 15.58 -62.79
C PRO A 1093 34.37 14.53 -62.15
N PRO A 1094 34.45 13.29 -62.64
CA PRO A 1094 35.14 12.17 -61.96
C PRO A 1094 36.60 12.45 -61.54
N GLN A 1095 36.81 12.73 -60.25
CA GLN A 1095 38.13 12.98 -59.65
C GLN A 1095 38.73 11.69 -59.09
N GLN A 1096 40.05 11.56 -59.12
CA GLN A 1096 40.74 10.44 -58.48
C GLN A 1096 40.80 10.61 -56.96
N SER A 1097 40.42 9.56 -56.23
CA SER A 1097 40.46 9.47 -54.78
C SER A 1097 41.66 8.62 -54.30
N GLY A 1098 42.05 8.82 -53.05
CA GLY A 1098 43.11 8.08 -52.34
C GLY A 1098 42.63 7.51 -50.99
N PRO A 1099 43.47 6.72 -50.32
CA PRO A 1099 43.15 6.12 -49.03
C PRO A 1099 43.17 7.14 -47.88
N ASP A 1100 42.31 6.94 -46.88
CA ASP A 1100 42.40 7.55 -45.54
C ASP A 1100 42.40 9.10 -45.49
N LYS A 1101 41.79 9.75 -46.49
CA LYS A 1101 42.05 11.17 -46.77
C LYS A 1101 40.78 11.99 -47.07
N GLU A 1102 40.78 13.24 -46.60
CA GLU A 1102 39.84 14.27 -47.02
C GLU A 1102 40.19 14.83 -48.41
N HIS A 1103 39.26 14.72 -49.35
CA HIS A 1103 39.36 15.25 -50.70
C HIS A 1103 38.52 16.52 -50.79
N GLU A 1104 39.20 17.67 -50.67
CA GLU A 1104 38.59 18.99 -50.69
C GLU A 1104 38.53 19.55 -52.11
N TYR A 1105 37.33 19.96 -52.54
CA TYR A 1105 37.05 20.54 -53.84
C TYR A 1105 36.48 21.95 -53.66
N ALA A 1106 37.36 22.95 -53.75
CA ALA A 1106 37.00 24.36 -53.72
C ALA A 1106 36.22 24.78 -54.98
N ARG A 1107 35.48 25.90 -54.89
CA ARG A 1107 34.53 26.39 -55.91
C ARG A 1107 35.06 26.42 -57.36
N THR A 1108 36.36 26.63 -57.57
CA THR A 1108 37.00 26.64 -58.90
C THR A 1108 37.10 25.26 -59.58
N ALA A 1109 36.92 24.18 -58.84
CA ALA A 1109 36.85 22.81 -59.36
C ALA A 1109 35.41 22.32 -59.58
N LEU A 1110 34.41 23.13 -59.24
CA LEU A 1110 32.98 22.80 -59.30
C LEU A 1110 32.30 23.46 -60.51
N GLN A 1111 31.33 22.78 -61.09
CA GLN A 1111 30.52 23.25 -62.21
C GLN A 1111 29.12 23.65 -61.74
N HIS A 1112 28.45 24.56 -62.45
CA HIS A 1112 27.05 24.97 -62.23
C HIS A 1112 26.67 25.52 -60.83
N VAL A 1113 27.65 25.87 -59.99
CA VAL A 1113 27.52 26.40 -58.61
C VAL A 1113 26.98 27.85 -58.50
N GLU A 1114 25.98 28.18 -59.30
CA GLU A 1114 25.19 29.42 -59.24
C GLU A 1114 23.71 29.16 -58.89
N SER A 1115 23.24 27.92 -58.98
CA SER A 1115 21.86 27.54 -58.62
C SER A 1115 21.76 27.09 -57.15
N ALA A 1116 20.56 27.24 -56.58
CA ALA A 1116 20.20 26.65 -55.29
C ALA A 1116 19.79 25.18 -55.48
N TYR A 1117 20.49 24.27 -54.82
CA TYR A 1117 20.27 22.82 -54.89
C TYR A 1117 19.67 22.30 -53.59
N ALA A 1118 18.81 21.28 -53.68
CA ALA A 1118 18.17 20.63 -52.52
C ALA A 1118 18.57 19.15 -52.37
N TYR A 1119 19.06 18.52 -53.44
CA TYR A 1119 19.55 17.15 -53.42
C TYR A 1119 20.96 17.06 -54.01
N VAL A 1120 21.78 16.16 -53.46
CA VAL A 1120 23.13 15.84 -53.93
C VAL A 1120 23.25 14.33 -54.10
N LYS A 1121 23.82 13.88 -55.22
CA LYS A 1121 24.11 12.47 -55.51
C LYS A 1121 25.62 12.28 -55.62
N LEU A 1122 26.19 11.62 -54.62
CA LEU A 1122 27.57 11.13 -54.67
C LEU A 1122 27.59 9.83 -55.48
N VAL A 1123 28.55 9.71 -56.40
CA VAL A 1123 28.84 8.51 -57.17
C VAL A 1123 30.29 8.12 -56.92
N ILE A 1124 30.52 6.83 -56.63
CA ILE A 1124 31.82 6.24 -56.38
C ILE A 1124 32.10 5.17 -57.46
N ILE A 1125 33.35 5.09 -57.90
CA ILE A 1125 33.71 4.32 -59.11
C ILE A 1125 34.96 3.47 -58.84
N PRO A 1126 34.95 2.15 -59.15
CA PRO A 1126 33.76 1.37 -59.52
C PRO A 1126 32.87 1.03 -58.32
N ASP A 1127 33.48 0.86 -57.15
CA ASP A 1127 32.89 0.48 -55.86
C ASP A 1127 33.82 0.98 -54.73
N GLY A 1128 33.42 0.83 -53.47
CA GLY A 1128 34.31 1.02 -52.32
C GLY A 1128 33.67 1.67 -51.10
N GLY A 1129 34.51 2.20 -50.21
CA GLY A 1129 34.14 2.84 -48.96
C GLY A 1129 34.42 4.35 -48.90
N VAL A 1130 33.43 5.11 -48.43
CA VAL A 1130 33.52 6.55 -48.15
C VAL A 1130 33.10 6.81 -46.71
N LYS A 1131 33.82 7.71 -46.03
CA LYS A 1131 33.61 8.02 -44.62
C LYS A 1131 32.59 9.14 -44.42
N ARG A 1132 32.74 10.27 -45.12
CA ARG A 1132 31.82 11.42 -45.08
C ARG A 1132 31.68 12.10 -46.43
N ILE A 1133 30.54 12.75 -46.65
CA ILE A 1133 30.41 13.85 -47.61
C ILE A 1133 30.03 15.14 -46.87
N ARG A 1134 30.68 16.25 -47.24
CA ARG A 1134 30.35 17.60 -46.77
C ARG A 1134 29.97 18.46 -47.96
N VAL A 1135 28.87 19.20 -47.84
CA VAL A 1135 28.37 20.11 -48.86
C VAL A 1135 28.34 21.52 -48.25
N TYR A 1136 29.50 22.16 -48.24
CA TYR A 1136 29.64 23.50 -47.70
C TYR A 1136 29.01 24.52 -48.66
N GLY A 1137 28.02 25.26 -48.18
CA GLY A 1137 27.28 26.23 -48.97
C GLY A 1137 26.57 27.27 -48.10
N ARG A 1138 25.83 28.14 -48.77
CA ARG A 1138 24.99 29.18 -48.13
C ARG A 1138 23.52 28.89 -48.41
N ARG A 1139 22.63 29.25 -47.47
CA ARG A 1139 21.18 29.13 -47.68
C ARG A 1139 20.73 29.97 -48.87
N ALA A 1140 19.75 29.47 -49.62
CA ALA A 1140 19.17 30.13 -50.79
C ALA A 1140 18.32 31.36 -50.44
#